data_AF-A0A0S7X067-F1
#
_entry.id   AF-A0A0S7X067-F1
#
_cell.length_a   1.000
_cell.length_b   1.000
_cell.length_c   1.000
_cell.angle_alpha   90.00
_cell.angle_beta   90.00
_cell.angle_gamma   90.00
#
_symmetry.space_group_name_H-M   'P 1'
#
loop_
_entity.id
_entity.type
_entity.pdbx_description
1 polymer ?
#
loop_
_entity_poly.entity_id
_entity_poly.type
_entity_poly.pdbx_seq_one_letter_code
_entity_poly.pdbx_strand_id
1 'polypeptide(L)'
;MMNKNKKNHYNTAKNVPKMLPYRECIGCGLCATVCPKGAITMHWRNGTWVPRVNREKCTNCGLCSRVCPNTPECMSEYAVAAAISGERFGLQKTAQYFIAYDLNPENRIRSASGGVLTAILSYLLEVGDIDGIAASVPVPAPIGRPHHEMRIMRSVEELDKARSSHYHPLAYDKVLKELKSIPGQYAIVGVPCIARGIKRLPKNFQNRIRYIFSPVCSKNVTGQFLDCLAEQEGIAKRELFTANQRDKFGGISDANNFSTLFRLANREIRRNRFKTGWTDMWRNYFFTPKCCLYCADFYGVDADLSAKDAWGHLSKDPLGVSLLIVRNPEIVMILKKLNKDRKIFLESCDAKEVFQSQSGTPKFKHIEVRDRLVWEPAIRQELLKRNYLFGTSRRWWHINSLRYWRLRFLISFSIFSYNHWGSAFIKKLLTLMKIRRLLISIPFSMFYKIAKFLGVRPAPRRTFSRNLRVLISGGYGYGNVGDEAQLSSNIEHWKKAVPNCQITVLTPNELYTRQNHNVKTALAPRVVFFRGIYGDWFGFKLAFFLLTPLLLINAALIKRGLPIFVFHSSFVRLFTTLLNSDILFLSGGGYLTTTTLSRLWDNMLFIRLADILGVPVIMSGQTILLQDRFSSRLAKWGMKNVKFIYLRDKFESEEYLKSIGISEDKIKSTFDDALFIRGASTDLVLKVLKRNNIDVHKPYCVVNIYQHKALLKNYHLALRQWASALDSIVSELGLQIVFLPFLPIEEVVAEKIVKLMQSPSFLIPYNYDFKIPIGIVRNASLCLTTKHHPIIFAMGGGVPVVSVAFDEYFLHKNKGALRIFEQEEFLIWCNIEDLSEQILKKCREAWQKKKEISAITKRHLERLRPQAGEVIYRWLREGGKKNSGH
;
A
#
# COMPACT_ATOMS: atom_id res chain seq x y z
N MET A 1 74.16 8.74 -7.23
CA MET A 1 73.55 9.96 -7.83
C MET A 1 72.14 9.60 -8.25
N MET A 2 71.02 10.20 -7.83
CA MET A 2 70.73 11.45 -7.13
C MET A 2 69.61 11.26 -6.10
N ASN A 3 69.66 12.15 -5.12
CA ASN A 3 68.94 12.29 -3.86
C ASN A 3 67.41 12.16 -3.83
N LYS A 4 66.95 11.53 -2.74
CA LYS A 4 65.69 11.80 -2.03
C LYS A 4 65.68 13.22 -1.43
N ASN A 5 64.47 13.70 -1.10
CA ASN A 5 64.09 14.84 -0.25
C ASN A 5 63.90 16.21 -0.92
N LYS A 6 62.64 16.67 -0.94
CA LYS A 6 62.13 17.56 0.13
C LYS A 6 60.60 17.65 0.12
N LYS A 7 60.04 17.29 1.27
CA LYS A 7 58.70 17.61 1.73
C LYS A 7 58.50 19.12 1.68
N ASN A 8 57.43 19.60 1.05
CA ASN A 8 56.77 20.83 1.49
C ASN A 8 55.53 20.45 2.29
N HIS A 9 55.76 20.23 3.59
CA HIS A 9 54.73 20.33 4.61
C HIS A 9 54.20 21.77 4.62
N TYR A 10 53.11 22.03 3.89
CA TYR A 10 52.25 23.15 4.24
C TYR A 10 51.31 22.70 5.36
N ASN A 11 51.64 23.21 6.54
CA ASN A 11 50.88 23.27 7.77
C ASN A 11 49.37 23.10 7.62
N THR A 12 48.87 22.23 8.50
CA THR A 12 47.57 22.26 9.18
C THR A 12 47.00 23.68 9.37
N ALA A 13 46.32 24.21 8.34
CA ALA A 13 45.47 25.38 8.48
C ALA A 13 44.04 24.95 8.85
N LYS A 14 43.68 25.25 10.10
CA LYS A 14 42.36 25.22 10.75
C LYS A 14 41.16 25.23 9.78
N ASN A 15 40.31 24.20 9.91
CA ASN A 15 38.87 24.13 9.56
C ASN A 15 38.34 25.18 8.56
N VAL A 16 38.60 24.97 7.28
CA VAL A 16 37.86 25.66 6.20
C VAL A 16 36.44 25.06 6.12
N PRO A 17 35.36 25.87 6.14
CA PRO A 17 34.01 25.36 5.90
C PRO A 17 33.94 24.72 4.51
N LYS A 18 33.80 23.39 4.44
CA LYS A 18 33.56 22.68 3.17
C LYS A 18 32.23 23.16 2.59
N MET A 19 32.29 23.89 1.48
CA MET A 19 31.09 24.19 0.70
C MET A 19 30.45 22.90 0.20
N LEU A 20 29.11 22.86 0.22
CA LEU A 20 28.37 21.76 -0.37
C LEU A 20 28.74 21.60 -1.85
N PRO A 21 28.96 20.36 -2.33
CA PRO A 21 29.17 20.08 -3.74
C PRO A 21 28.07 20.69 -4.63
N TYR A 22 28.43 21.06 -5.86
CA TYR A 22 27.56 21.67 -6.89
C TYR A 22 26.16 21.03 -7.03
N ARG A 23 26.01 19.74 -6.70
CA ARG A 23 24.77 18.98 -6.88
C ARG A 23 23.90 18.85 -5.61
N GLU A 24 24.36 19.35 -4.48
CA GLU A 24 23.65 19.34 -3.18
C GLU A 24 23.09 20.72 -2.81
N CYS A 25 23.51 21.77 -3.51
CA CYS A 25 23.00 23.13 -3.35
C CYS A 25 21.63 23.32 -4.03
N ILE A 26 20.70 24.00 -3.36
CA ILE A 26 19.41 24.45 -3.95
C ILE A 26 19.49 25.83 -4.62
N GLY A 27 20.63 26.52 -4.49
CA GLY A 27 20.81 27.86 -5.06
C GLY A 27 20.18 29.02 -4.29
N CYS A 28 19.79 28.83 -3.03
CA CYS A 28 19.01 29.82 -2.26
C CYS A 28 19.72 31.15 -1.93
N GLY A 29 21.05 31.24 -2.03
CA GLY A 29 21.77 32.49 -1.75
C GLY A 29 21.93 32.89 -0.27
N LEU A 30 21.41 32.11 0.69
CA LEU A 30 21.56 32.41 2.12
C LEU A 30 23.03 32.57 2.55
N CYS A 31 23.93 31.76 1.98
CA CYS A 31 25.37 31.88 2.21
C CYS A 31 25.95 33.24 1.76
N ALA A 32 25.49 33.76 0.62
CA ALA A 32 25.88 35.07 0.11
C ALA A 32 25.25 36.23 0.88
N THR A 33 24.09 35.99 1.50
CA THR A 33 23.39 36.95 2.35
C THR A 33 24.19 37.24 3.63
N VAL A 34 24.67 36.19 4.31
CA VAL A 34 25.28 36.32 5.64
C VAL A 34 26.79 36.50 5.61
N CYS A 35 27.41 36.53 4.44
CA CYS A 35 28.86 36.67 4.34
C CYS A 35 29.29 38.12 4.66
N PRO A 36 29.99 38.37 5.78
CA PRO A 36 30.32 39.74 6.20
C PRO A 36 31.37 40.42 5.31
N LYS A 37 32.21 39.63 4.62
CA LYS A 37 33.26 40.14 3.73
C LYS A 37 32.83 40.21 2.26
N GLY A 38 31.57 39.90 1.95
CA GLY A 38 31.09 39.83 0.56
C GLY A 38 31.85 38.82 -0.30
N ALA A 39 32.45 37.79 0.33
CA ALA A 39 33.30 36.82 -0.35
C ALA A 39 32.51 35.82 -1.22
N ILE A 40 31.18 35.76 -1.09
CA ILE A 40 30.32 34.79 -1.79
C ILE A 40 29.38 35.52 -2.74
N THR A 41 29.36 35.10 -4.00
CA THR A 41 28.45 35.61 -5.05
C THR A 41 27.65 34.47 -5.68
N MET A 42 26.41 34.74 -6.10
CA MET A 42 25.55 33.74 -6.75
C MET A 42 25.61 33.89 -8.27
N HIS A 43 25.83 32.77 -8.97
CA HIS A 43 25.96 32.71 -10.42
C HIS A 43 24.96 31.72 -11.00
N TRP A 44 24.33 32.07 -12.12
CA TRP A 44 23.46 31.14 -12.84
C TRP A 44 24.28 30.24 -13.74
N ARG A 45 24.20 28.92 -13.55
CA ARG A 45 24.93 27.93 -14.35
C ARG A 45 24.13 26.63 -14.47
N ASN A 46 24.04 26.09 -15.68
CA ASN A 46 23.33 24.85 -16.01
C ASN A 46 21.96 24.76 -15.30
N GLY A 47 21.13 25.78 -15.48
CA GLY A 47 19.77 25.81 -14.95
C GLY A 47 19.64 25.96 -13.43
N THR A 48 20.68 26.36 -12.69
CA THR A 48 20.56 26.61 -11.25
C THR A 48 21.50 27.72 -10.77
N TRP A 49 21.19 28.30 -9.60
CA TRP A 49 22.08 29.24 -8.91
C TRP A 49 23.16 28.50 -8.13
N VAL A 50 24.41 28.94 -8.25
CA VAL A 50 25.56 28.36 -7.54
C VAL A 50 26.42 29.42 -6.85
N PRO A 51 26.86 29.17 -5.61
CA PRO A 51 27.76 30.09 -4.92
C PRO A 51 29.19 29.97 -5.46
N ARG A 52 29.83 31.11 -5.72
CA ARG A 52 31.26 31.23 -5.99
C ARG A 52 31.90 32.00 -4.83
N VAL A 53 32.97 31.44 -4.26
CA VAL A 53 33.69 32.05 -3.15
C VAL A 53 35.02 32.60 -3.62
N ASN A 54 35.24 33.89 -3.38
CA ASN A 54 36.55 34.51 -3.45
C ASN A 54 37.33 34.12 -2.20
N ARG A 55 38.42 33.36 -2.37
CA ARG A 55 39.24 32.84 -1.27
C ARG A 55 40.06 33.93 -0.57
N GLU A 56 40.46 34.96 -1.29
CA GLU A 56 41.23 36.10 -0.74
C GLU A 56 40.38 36.92 0.23
N LYS A 57 39.07 37.06 -0.05
CA LYS A 57 38.13 37.75 0.85
C LYS A 57 37.60 36.87 1.99
N CYS A 58 37.76 35.54 1.91
CA CYS A 58 37.12 34.60 2.82
C CYS A 58 37.93 34.40 4.11
N THR A 59 37.34 34.75 5.25
CA THR A 59 37.95 34.57 6.58
C THR A 59 37.68 33.20 7.22
N ASN A 60 37.01 32.28 6.51
CA ASN A 60 36.64 30.95 7.02
C ASN A 60 35.76 30.96 8.29
N CYS A 61 35.01 32.04 8.54
CA CYS A 61 34.16 32.21 9.74
C CYS A 61 32.97 31.23 9.90
N GLY A 62 32.68 30.39 8.90
CA GLY A 62 31.64 29.35 8.96
C GLY A 62 30.18 29.82 8.98
N LEU A 63 29.90 31.12 8.98
CA LEU A 63 28.52 31.68 8.96
C LEU A 63 27.69 31.14 7.80
N CYS A 64 28.29 31.04 6.61
CA CYS A 64 27.62 30.53 5.41
C CYS A 64 27.15 29.07 5.53
N SER A 65 27.89 28.24 6.29
CA SER A 65 27.51 26.85 6.53
C SER A 65 26.39 26.77 7.56
N ARG A 66 26.47 27.55 8.65
CA ARG A 66 25.47 27.57 9.73
C ARG A 66 24.06 27.89 9.24
N VAL A 67 23.93 28.79 8.26
CA VAL A 67 22.63 29.17 7.69
C VAL A 67 22.15 28.26 6.57
N CYS A 68 22.98 27.34 6.09
CA CYS A 68 22.64 26.52 4.94
C CYS A 68 21.59 25.46 5.33
N PRO A 69 20.43 25.40 4.66
CA PRO A 69 19.34 24.48 5.03
C PRO A 69 19.60 23.02 4.64
N ASN A 70 20.72 22.75 3.96
CA ASN A 70 21.05 21.46 3.38
C ASN A 70 22.42 20.93 3.83
N THR A 71 23.04 21.49 4.88
CA THR A 71 24.24 20.85 5.43
C THR A 71 23.91 19.44 5.93
N PRO A 72 24.88 18.52 5.96
CA PRO A 72 24.65 17.18 6.49
C PRO A 72 24.06 17.20 7.91
N GLU A 73 24.54 18.10 8.75
CA GLU A 73 24.08 18.29 10.13
C GLU A 73 22.61 18.69 10.14
N CYS A 74 22.25 19.71 9.34
CA CYS A 74 20.89 20.22 9.24
C CYS A 74 19.94 19.17 8.65
N MET A 75 20.35 18.45 7.61
CA MET A 75 19.53 17.42 6.98
C MET A 75 19.30 16.22 7.91
N SER A 76 20.32 15.85 8.69
CA SER A 76 20.21 14.78 9.69
C SER A 76 19.21 15.12 10.79
N GLU A 77 19.16 16.37 11.24
CA GLU A 77 18.23 16.86 12.27
C GLU A 77 16.76 16.63 11.87
N TYR A 78 16.36 17.11 10.69
CA TYR A 78 14.99 16.92 10.18
C TYR A 78 14.69 15.46 9.89
N ALA A 79 15.69 14.69 9.46
CA ALA A 79 15.52 13.27 9.22
C ALA A 79 15.24 12.48 10.51
N VAL A 80 15.94 12.80 11.61
CA VAL A 80 15.68 12.20 12.93
C VAL A 80 14.29 12.59 13.42
N ALA A 81 13.93 13.88 13.34
CA ALA A 81 12.60 14.35 13.72
C ALA A 81 11.49 13.67 12.91
N ALA A 82 11.70 13.47 11.60
CA ALA A 82 10.79 12.74 10.73
C ALA A 82 10.71 11.25 11.06
N ALA A 83 11.83 10.63 11.43
CA ALA A 83 11.85 9.23 11.84
C ALA A 83 11.08 8.99 13.14
N ILE A 84 11.15 9.92 14.09
CA ILE A 84 10.38 9.88 15.35
C ILE A 84 8.89 10.10 15.08
N SER A 85 8.56 11.14 14.29
CA SER A 85 7.17 11.54 14.04
C SER A 85 6.46 10.69 12.98
N GLY A 86 7.20 9.88 12.23
CA GLY A 86 6.69 9.04 11.16
C GLY A 86 6.03 9.84 10.03
N GLU A 87 4.95 9.29 9.45
CA GLU A 87 4.28 9.89 8.29
C GLU A 87 3.62 11.25 8.58
N ARG A 88 3.44 11.58 9.87
CA ARG A 88 2.83 12.82 10.36
C ARG A 88 3.85 13.92 10.71
N PHE A 89 5.14 13.74 10.43
CA PHE A 89 6.13 14.79 10.62
C PHE A 89 5.68 16.12 10.00
N GLY A 90 5.52 17.16 10.82
CA GLY A 90 5.00 18.48 10.41
C GLY A 90 3.51 18.72 10.61
N LEU A 91 2.73 17.69 10.97
CA LEU A 91 1.32 17.76 11.36
C LEU A 91 1.21 17.62 12.88
N GLN A 92 1.56 18.69 13.59
CA GLN A 92 1.60 18.74 15.05
C GLN A 92 0.22 19.01 15.66
N LYS A 93 -0.05 18.51 16.87
CA LYS A 93 -1.32 18.75 17.59
C LYS A 93 -1.62 20.22 17.86
N THR A 94 -0.59 21.06 17.94
CA THR A 94 -0.69 22.50 18.19
C THR A 94 -1.02 23.31 16.93
N ALA A 95 -0.93 22.72 15.74
CA ALA A 95 -1.30 23.38 14.50
C ALA A 95 -2.81 23.30 14.25
N GLN A 96 -3.36 24.31 13.60
CA GLN A 96 -4.75 24.31 13.11
C GLN A 96 -4.78 24.01 11.61
N TYR A 97 -5.81 23.29 11.17
CA TYR A 97 -5.94 22.84 9.79
C TYR A 97 -7.24 23.35 9.17
N PHE A 98 -7.14 23.83 7.94
CA PHE A 98 -8.29 24.38 7.24
C PHE A 98 -8.35 23.95 5.77
N ILE A 99 -9.57 23.81 5.27
CA ILE A 99 -9.91 23.83 3.84
C ILE A 99 -10.27 25.27 3.50
N ALA A 100 -9.65 25.84 2.47
CA ALA A 100 -9.84 27.25 2.14
C ALA A 100 -9.68 27.57 0.65
N TYR A 101 -10.43 28.57 0.18
CA TYR A 101 -10.27 29.18 -1.15
C TYR A 101 -10.77 30.63 -1.16
N ASP A 102 -10.21 31.47 -2.04
CA ASP A 102 -10.64 32.84 -2.31
C ASP A 102 -12.06 32.82 -2.90
N LEU A 103 -12.98 33.65 -2.41
CA LEU A 103 -14.36 33.65 -2.92
C LEU A 103 -14.48 34.31 -4.31
N ASN A 104 -13.48 35.07 -4.74
CA ASN A 104 -13.42 35.61 -6.09
C ASN A 104 -12.88 34.54 -7.08
N PRO A 105 -13.71 34.05 -8.02
CA PRO A 105 -13.30 33.00 -8.97
C PRO A 105 -12.18 33.44 -9.92
N GLU A 106 -12.05 34.73 -10.24
CA GLU A 106 -10.96 35.25 -11.08
C GLU A 106 -9.61 35.22 -10.36
N ASN A 107 -9.61 35.44 -9.04
CA ASN A 107 -8.41 35.27 -8.23
C ASN A 107 -8.02 33.80 -8.15
N ARG A 108 -9.01 32.91 -8.00
CA ARG A 108 -8.77 31.46 -8.00
C ARG A 108 -8.20 31.02 -9.34
N ILE A 109 -8.78 31.38 -10.50
CA ILE A 109 -8.34 30.89 -11.81
C ILE A 109 -6.88 31.28 -12.12
N ARG A 110 -6.44 32.46 -11.67
CA ARG A 110 -5.06 32.94 -11.80
C ARG A 110 -4.08 32.32 -10.79
N SER A 111 -4.59 31.67 -9.74
CA SER A 111 -3.80 31.04 -8.70
C SER A 111 -3.55 29.55 -8.97
N ALA A 112 -2.47 28.98 -8.44
CA ALA A 112 -2.16 27.56 -8.63
C ALA A 112 -3.19 26.61 -7.99
N SER A 113 -3.86 27.07 -6.93
CA SER A 113 -4.81 26.34 -6.09
C SER A 113 -5.98 27.28 -5.74
N GLY A 114 -6.46 27.27 -4.48
CA GLY A 114 -7.54 28.11 -4.00
C GLY A 114 -7.22 29.60 -3.81
N GLY A 115 -6.01 30.08 -4.08
CA GLY A 115 -5.69 31.53 -4.04
C GLY A 115 -5.56 32.17 -2.66
N VAL A 116 -5.76 31.41 -1.58
CA VAL A 116 -5.81 31.91 -0.20
C VAL A 116 -4.51 32.56 0.26
N LEU A 117 -3.36 32.03 -0.17
CA LEU A 117 -2.07 32.60 0.23
C LEU A 117 -1.94 34.05 -0.25
N THR A 118 -2.35 34.35 -1.48
CA THR A 118 -2.37 35.71 -2.02
C THR A 118 -3.39 36.57 -1.28
N ALA A 119 -4.57 36.05 -0.96
CA ALA A 119 -5.60 36.78 -0.23
C ALA A 119 -5.11 37.25 1.16
N ILE A 120 -4.48 36.36 1.94
CA ILE A 120 -3.93 36.72 3.26
C ILE A 120 -2.80 37.74 3.12
N LEU A 121 -1.88 37.53 2.17
CA LEU A 121 -0.75 38.42 1.97
C LEU A 121 -1.19 39.82 1.51
N SER A 122 -2.21 39.90 0.65
CA SER A 122 -2.80 41.17 0.23
C SER A 122 -3.40 41.90 1.43
N TYR A 123 -4.18 41.18 2.25
CA TYR A 123 -4.77 41.74 3.46
C TYR A 123 -3.72 42.27 4.43
N LEU A 124 -2.66 41.51 4.70
CA LEU A 124 -1.57 41.92 5.60
C LEU A 124 -0.88 43.20 5.12
N LEU A 125 -0.72 43.37 3.80
CA LEU A 125 -0.13 44.55 3.19
C LEU A 125 -1.09 45.75 3.25
N GLU A 126 -2.38 45.55 2.95
CA GLU A 126 -3.43 46.59 2.97
C GLU A 126 -3.61 47.19 4.37
N VAL A 127 -3.57 46.37 5.42
CA VAL A 127 -3.71 46.85 6.81
C VAL A 127 -2.42 47.35 7.43
N GLY A 128 -1.30 47.32 6.68
CA GLY A 128 0.01 47.78 7.14
C GLY A 128 0.65 46.90 8.23
N ASP A 129 0.25 45.63 8.37
CA ASP A 129 0.90 44.70 9.30
C ASP A 129 2.29 44.24 8.79
N ILE A 130 2.49 44.36 7.47
CA ILE A 130 3.77 44.20 6.80
C ILE A 130 3.99 45.33 5.78
N ASP A 131 5.24 45.74 5.61
CA ASP A 131 5.68 46.77 4.65
C ASP A 131 6.03 46.19 3.27
N GLY A 132 6.11 44.87 3.18
CA GLY A 132 6.38 44.20 1.91
C GLY A 132 6.46 42.69 2.02
N ILE A 133 6.39 42.05 0.86
CA ILE A 133 6.36 40.60 0.73
C ILE A 133 7.55 40.19 -0.13
N ALA A 134 8.41 39.29 0.34
CA ALA A 134 9.43 38.67 -0.49
C ALA A 134 8.86 37.39 -1.12
N ALA A 135 8.53 37.42 -2.41
CA ALA A 135 8.09 36.26 -3.17
C ALA A 135 8.71 36.24 -4.58
N SER A 136 8.48 35.14 -5.30
CA SER A 136 8.99 34.99 -6.65
C SER A 136 8.07 35.62 -7.68
N VAL A 137 8.65 36.27 -8.68
CA VAL A 137 7.95 36.86 -9.83
C VAL A 137 8.41 36.20 -11.13
N PRO A 138 7.55 36.09 -12.15
CA PRO A 138 7.98 35.69 -13.49
C PRO A 138 8.84 36.78 -14.13
N VAL A 139 9.84 36.37 -14.90
CA VAL A 139 10.75 37.27 -15.65
C VAL A 139 10.81 36.81 -17.10
N PRO A 140 10.58 37.70 -18.09
CA PRO A 140 10.79 37.38 -19.49
C PRO A 140 12.28 37.07 -19.74
N ALA A 141 12.58 35.86 -20.17
CA ALA A 141 13.95 35.42 -20.39
C ALA A 141 14.04 34.44 -21.57
N PRO A 142 15.21 34.32 -22.22
CA PRO A 142 15.44 33.28 -23.21
C PRO A 142 15.78 31.95 -22.54
N ILE A 143 15.70 30.87 -23.32
CA ILE A 143 16.05 29.52 -22.88
C ILE A 143 17.46 29.49 -22.27
N GLY A 144 17.60 28.84 -21.11
CA GLY A 144 18.86 28.72 -20.37
C GLY A 144 19.16 29.89 -19.43
N ARG A 145 18.28 30.90 -19.33
CA ARG A 145 18.33 31.98 -18.32
C ARG A 145 17.25 31.78 -17.24
N PRO A 146 17.36 32.48 -16.09
CA PRO A 146 16.33 32.40 -15.06
C PRO A 146 15.01 33.02 -15.53
N HIS A 147 13.91 32.26 -15.43
CA HIS A 147 12.56 32.73 -15.78
C HIS A 147 11.76 33.23 -14.58
N HIS A 148 12.34 33.14 -13.39
CA HIS A 148 11.77 33.64 -12.15
C HIS A 148 12.88 34.19 -11.25
N GLU A 149 12.55 35.23 -10.49
CA GLU A 149 13.45 35.81 -9.50
C GLU A 149 12.70 36.25 -8.24
N MET A 150 13.43 36.48 -7.16
CA MET A 150 12.85 37.02 -5.93
C MET A 150 12.79 38.54 -5.99
N ARG A 151 11.63 39.12 -5.61
CA ARG A 151 11.44 40.55 -5.41
C ARG A 151 10.67 40.83 -4.12
N ILE A 152 10.78 42.06 -3.61
CA ILE A 152 9.94 42.55 -2.54
C ILE A 152 8.79 43.33 -3.18
N MET A 153 7.56 42.81 -3.09
CA MET A 153 6.36 43.50 -3.54
C MET A 153 5.83 44.38 -2.42
N ARG A 154 5.44 45.60 -2.74
CA ARG A 154 4.95 46.62 -1.80
C ARG A 154 3.54 47.09 -2.11
N SER A 155 2.92 46.56 -3.17
CA SER A 155 1.50 46.78 -3.46
C SER A 155 0.78 45.47 -3.77
N VAL A 156 -0.55 45.48 -3.64
CA VAL A 156 -1.41 44.33 -3.96
C VAL A 156 -1.34 44.00 -5.45
N GLU A 157 -1.22 45.01 -6.31
CA GLU A 157 -1.09 44.85 -7.76
C GLU A 157 0.21 44.15 -8.15
N GLU A 158 1.32 44.48 -7.46
CA GLU A 158 2.59 43.80 -7.66
C GLU A 158 2.51 42.33 -7.23
N LEU A 159 1.85 42.05 -6.10
CA LEU A 159 1.62 40.69 -5.61
C LEU A 159 0.69 39.89 -6.55
N ASP A 160 -0.33 40.50 -7.11
CA ASP A 160 -1.29 39.86 -8.03
C ASP A 160 -0.59 39.36 -9.30
N LYS A 161 0.36 40.15 -9.82
CA LYS A 161 1.23 39.76 -10.96
C LYS A 161 2.15 38.58 -10.65
N ALA A 162 2.40 38.29 -9.37
CA ALA A 162 3.26 37.22 -8.89
C ALA A 162 2.50 35.90 -8.58
N ARG A 163 1.20 35.83 -8.85
CA ARG A 163 0.37 34.64 -8.57
C ARG A 163 0.90 33.38 -9.24
N SER A 164 0.44 32.25 -8.68
CA SER A 164 0.73 30.87 -9.11
C SER A 164 2.01 30.28 -8.52
N SER A 165 2.32 29.04 -8.92
CA SER A 165 3.47 28.28 -8.42
C SER A 165 4.63 28.34 -9.41
N HIS A 166 5.75 28.87 -8.95
CA HIS A 166 6.97 29.00 -9.74
C HIS A 166 7.92 27.82 -9.49
N TYR A 167 7.87 26.80 -10.35
CA TYR A 167 8.78 25.64 -10.29
C TYR A 167 10.14 25.98 -10.91
N HIS A 168 10.96 26.73 -10.18
CA HIS A 168 12.24 27.24 -10.65
C HIS A 168 13.23 27.45 -9.48
N PRO A 169 14.56 27.37 -9.68
CA PRO A 169 15.52 27.77 -8.66
C PRO A 169 15.50 29.28 -8.41
N LEU A 170 15.57 29.67 -7.14
CA LEU A 170 15.48 31.06 -6.70
C LEU A 170 16.62 31.37 -5.73
N ALA A 171 17.28 32.50 -5.95
CA ALA A 171 18.27 33.06 -5.04
C ALA A 171 17.64 34.22 -4.25
N TYR A 172 17.78 34.19 -2.92
CA TYR A 172 17.18 35.14 -2.00
C TYR A 172 18.18 36.21 -1.53
N ASP A 173 19.44 36.16 -1.99
CA ASP A 173 20.51 36.99 -1.43
C ASP A 173 20.31 38.48 -1.64
N LYS A 174 19.75 38.88 -2.79
CA LYS A 174 19.43 40.29 -3.06
C LYS A 174 18.32 40.79 -2.14
N VAL A 175 17.17 40.10 -2.11
CA VAL A 175 16.03 40.51 -1.28
C VAL A 175 16.37 40.50 0.20
N LEU A 176 17.09 39.50 0.72
CA LEU A 176 17.45 39.45 2.14
C LEU A 176 18.44 40.54 2.55
N LYS A 177 19.32 40.98 1.64
CA LYS A 177 20.20 42.14 1.89
C LYS A 177 19.39 43.44 1.92
N GLU A 178 18.39 43.56 1.05
CA GLU A 178 17.46 44.69 1.05
C GLU A 178 16.65 44.74 2.36
N LEU A 179 16.05 43.62 2.79
CA LEU A 179 15.32 43.51 4.07
C LEU A 179 16.16 43.94 5.28
N LYS A 180 17.47 43.70 5.25
CA LYS A 180 18.37 44.13 6.31
C LYS A 180 18.61 45.64 6.28
N SER A 181 18.67 46.22 5.08
CA SER A 181 19.10 47.61 4.85
C SER A 181 17.95 48.59 4.97
N ILE A 182 16.73 48.17 4.62
CA ILE A 182 15.53 49.00 4.67
C ILE A 182 14.72 48.63 5.93
N PRO A 183 14.43 49.57 6.83
CA PRO A 183 13.56 49.32 7.98
C PRO A 183 12.16 48.88 7.55
N GLY A 184 11.61 47.89 8.24
CA GLY A 184 10.25 47.39 8.05
C GLY A 184 10.05 45.99 8.61
N GLN A 185 8.82 45.51 8.53
CA GLN A 185 8.34 44.17 8.80
C GLN A 185 7.88 43.50 7.51
N TYR A 186 8.37 42.30 7.25
CA TYR A 186 8.16 41.66 5.95
C TYR A 186 7.61 40.24 6.10
N ALA A 187 6.80 39.83 5.12
CA ALA A 187 6.45 38.42 4.94
C ALA A 187 7.39 37.78 3.92
N ILE A 188 7.85 36.55 4.16
CA ILE A 188 8.62 35.77 3.18
C ILE A 188 7.81 34.56 2.73
N VAL A 189 7.69 34.39 1.40
CA VAL A 189 7.14 33.18 0.79
C VAL A 189 8.29 32.28 0.34
N GLY A 190 8.40 31.09 0.92
CA GLY A 190 9.47 30.15 0.60
C GLY A 190 9.08 28.70 0.86
N VAL A 191 9.52 27.80 -0.01
CA VAL A 191 9.35 26.35 0.19
C VAL A 191 10.05 25.87 1.49
N PRO A 192 9.78 24.67 2.01
CA PRO A 192 10.23 24.21 3.33
C PRO A 192 11.72 24.41 3.63
N CYS A 193 12.61 24.15 2.66
CA CYS A 193 14.04 24.36 2.86
C CYS A 193 14.44 25.84 2.98
N ILE A 194 13.65 26.77 2.43
CA ILE A 194 13.85 28.21 2.63
C ILE A 194 13.40 28.60 4.02
N ALA A 195 12.19 28.22 4.47
CA ALA A 195 11.71 28.47 5.82
C ALA A 195 12.73 28.02 6.89
N ARG A 196 13.24 26.79 6.72
CA ARG A 196 14.35 26.22 7.50
C ARG A 196 15.61 27.09 7.56
N GLY A 197 15.99 27.66 6.43
CA GLY A 197 17.17 28.51 6.30
C GLY A 197 16.96 29.88 6.92
N ILE A 198 15.77 30.46 6.75
CA ILE A 198 15.38 31.75 7.34
C ILE A 198 15.42 31.68 8.87
N LYS A 199 14.88 30.62 9.49
CA LYS A 199 14.97 30.43 10.96
C LYS A 199 16.40 30.28 11.48
N ARG A 200 17.38 30.03 10.61
CA ARG A 200 18.82 29.95 10.95
C ARG A 200 19.60 31.24 10.65
N LEU A 201 18.97 32.25 10.05
CA LEU A 201 19.63 33.54 9.84
C LEU A 201 19.96 34.22 11.17
N PRO A 202 20.96 35.12 11.22
CA PRO A 202 21.21 35.93 12.41
C PRO A 202 20.00 36.79 12.81
N LYS A 203 19.90 37.13 14.10
CA LYS A 203 18.72 37.81 14.67
C LYS A 203 18.35 39.13 13.99
N ASN A 204 19.33 39.91 13.55
CA ASN A 204 19.08 41.15 12.80
C ASN A 204 18.33 40.95 11.48
N PHE A 205 18.41 39.76 10.85
CA PHE A 205 17.55 39.43 9.71
C PHE A 205 16.20 38.90 10.18
N GLN A 206 16.17 38.01 11.18
CA GLN A 206 14.93 37.42 11.68
C GLN A 206 13.95 38.48 12.20
N ASN A 207 14.45 39.52 12.88
CA ASN A 207 13.62 40.59 13.46
C ASN A 207 12.92 41.47 12.41
N ARG A 208 13.32 41.36 11.14
CA ARG A 208 12.66 42.03 10.00
C ARG A 208 11.57 41.16 9.36
N ILE A 209 11.50 39.88 9.72
CA ILE A 209 10.61 38.91 9.09
C ILE A 209 9.49 38.59 10.06
N ARG A 210 8.33 39.18 9.84
CA ARG A 210 7.15 38.99 10.67
C ARG A 210 6.52 37.62 10.47
N TYR A 211 6.42 37.19 9.22
CA TYR A 211 5.78 35.91 8.86
C TYR A 211 6.56 35.14 7.80
N ILE A 212 6.60 33.82 7.95
CA ILE A 212 7.15 32.86 6.99
C ILE A 212 6.01 32.01 6.46
N PHE A 213 5.65 32.24 5.20
CA PHE A 213 4.65 31.46 4.49
C PHE A 213 5.32 30.41 3.60
N SER A 214 4.78 29.19 3.58
CA SER A 214 5.38 28.09 2.83
C SER A 214 4.38 27.32 1.97
N PRO A 215 4.49 27.38 0.63
CA PRO A 215 3.91 26.34 -0.21
C PRO A 215 4.58 25.00 0.13
N VAL A 216 3.79 23.96 0.41
CA VAL A 216 4.34 22.62 0.65
C VAL A 216 5.12 22.13 -0.58
N CYS A 217 6.17 21.33 -0.36
CA CYS A 217 7.10 21.00 -1.43
C CYS A 217 7.44 19.51 -1.50
N SER A 218 7.03 18.86 -2.58
CA SER A 218 7.49 17.50 -2.89
C SER A 218 8.93 17.48 -3.40
N LYS A 219 9.29 18.40 -4.30
CA LYS A 219 10.63 18.64 -4.82
C LYS A 219 10.65 19.94 -5.62
N ASN A 220 11.84 20.47 -5.85
CA ASN A 220 12.06 21.52 -6.83
C ASN A 220 12.71 20.95 -8.10
N VAL A 221 12.81 21.76 -9.15
CA VAL A 221 13.46 21.44 -10.42
C VAL A 221 14.47 22.53 -10.77
N THR A 222 15.41 22.23 -11.66
CA THR A 222 16.32 23.19 -12.29
C THR A 222 15.62 23.87 -13.46
N GLY A 223 16.15 25.01 -13.92
CA GLY A 223 15.65 25.77 -15.07
C GLY A 223 15.53 24.92 -16.34
N GLN A 224 16.38 23.90 -16.50
CA GLN A 224 16.31 22.96 -17.62
C GLN A 224 14.96 22.23 -17.72
N PHE A 225 14.23 22.09 -16.62
CA PHE A 225 12.88 21.52 -16.65
C PHE A 225 11.94 22.37 -17.49
N LEU A 226 11.97 23.70 -17.29
CA LEU A 226 11.15 24.65 -18.02
C LEU A 226 11.70 24.85 -19.44
N ASP A 227 13.01 24.98 -19.59
CA ASP A 227 13.68 25.08 -20.89
C ASP A 227 13.31 23.89 -21.79
N CYS A 228 13.37 22.66 -21.27
CA CYS A 228 13.03 21.46 -22.03
C CYS A 228 11.55 21.43 -22.45
N LEU A 229 10.64 21.98 -21.64
CA LEU A 229 9.22 22.10 -22.03
C LEU A 229 9.05 23.16 -23.12
N ALA A 230 9.69 24.32 -22.98
CA ALA A 230 9.65 25.41 -23.95
C ALA A 230 10.15 24.96 -25.33
N GLU A 231 11.31 24.28 -25.38
CA GLU A 231 11.86 23.74 -26.64
C GLU A 231 10.93 22.71 -27.30
N GLN A 232 10.27 21.86 -26.51
CA GLN A 232 9.33 20.85 -27.04
C GLN A 232 8.09 21.47 -27.69
N GLU A 233 7.74 22.69 -27.31
CA GLU A 233 6.64 23.46 -27.89
C GLU A 233 7.11 24.43 -28.99
N GLY A 234 8.36 24.33 -29.42
CA GLY A 234 8.89 25.09 -30.54
C GLY A 234 9.34 26.52 -30.22
N ILE A 235 9.52 26.86 -28.94
CA ILE A 235 10.09 28.16 -28.55
C ILE A 235 11.57 28.19 -28.93
N ALA A 236 11.98 29.22 -29.67
CA ALA A 236 13.35 29.35 -30.13
C ALA A 236 14.29 29.82 -29.01
N LYS A 237 15.57 29.43 -29.06
CA LYS A 237 16.55 29.69 -27.97
C LYS A 237 16.70 31.17 -27.58
N ARG A 238 16.48 32.10 -28.53
CA ARG A 238 16.61 33.55 -28.30
C ARG A 238 15.28 34.24 -28.01
N GLU A 239 14.15 33.56 -28.17
CA GLU A 239 12.83 34.14 -27.88
C GLU A 239 12.67 34.34 -26.37
N LEU A 240 12.23 35.53 -25.98
CA LEU A 240 11.91 35.84 -24.58
C LEU A 240 10.52 35.32 -24.25
N PHE A 241 10.39 34.63 -23.12
CA PHE A 241 9.10 34.18 -22.63
C PHE A 241 8.98 34.24 -21.11
N THR A 242 7.74 34.32 -20.63
CA THR A 242 7.38 33.99 -19.24
C THR A 242 6.58 32.70 -19.21
N ALA A 243 6.52 32.03 -18.06
CA ALA A 243 5.78 30.78 -17.94
C ALA A 243 4.98 30.66 -16.65
N ASN A 244 3.75 30.14 -16.77
CA ASN A 244 2.93 29.69 -15.65
C ASN A 244 2.63 28.19 -15.82
N GLN A 245 3.17 27.36 -14.93
CA GLN A 245 3.04 25.89 -15.01
C GLN A 245 1.80 25.32 -14.30
N ARG A 246 0.91 26.18 -13.80
CA ARG A 246 -0.33 25.83 -13.09
C ARG A 246 -1.52 26.63 -13.61
N ASP A 247 -1.48 26.97 -14.89
CA ASP A 247 -2.50 27.77 -15.53
C ASP A 247 -3.79 26.93 -15.73
N LYS A 248 -4.95 27.56 -15.48
CA LYS A 248 -6.27 26.89 -15.42
C LYS A 248 -7.29 27.46 -16.42
N PHE A 249 -6.91 28.48 -17.18
CA PHE A 249 -7.79 29.09 -18.18
C PHE A 249 -8.18 28.08 -19.29
N GLY A 250 -9.37 28.26 -19.85
CA GLY A 250 -9.91 27.39 -20.91
C GLY A 250 -10.71 26.17 -20.41
N GLY A 251 -11.20 26.19 -19.16
CA GLY A 251 -12.14 25.20 -18.63
C GLY A 251 -11.49 23.83 -18.37
N ILE A 252 -10.74 23.70 -17.28
CA ILE A 252 -10.19 22.41 -16.86
C ILE A 252 -11.26 21.55 -16.16
N SER A 253 -11.25 20.24 -16.38
CA SER A 253 -12.24 19.31 -15.83
C SER A 253 -12.12 19.10 -14.32
N ASP A 254 -10.91 19.23 -13.79
CA ASP A 254 -10.60 19.13 -12.37
C ASP A 254 -9.26 19.84 -12.08
N ALA A 255 -8.93 20.06 -10.81
CA ALA A 255 -7.69 20.75 -10.41
C ALA A 255 -6.40 20.00 -10.81
N ASN A 256 -6.46 18.72 -11.14
CA ASN A 256 -5.30 17.97 -11.64
C ASN A 256 -4.98 18.29 -13.10
N ASN A 257 -5.94 18.80 -13.88
CA ASN A 257 -5.84 18.98 -15.32
C ASN A 257 -5.30 20.35 -15.78
N PHE A 258 -4.44 20.97 -14.97
CA PHE A 258 -3.81 22.25 -15.30
C PHE A 258 -2.86 22.19 -16.51
N SER A 259 -2.59 23.37 -17.06
CA SER A 259 -1.73 23.60 -18.22
C SER A 259 -0.44 24.34 -17.84
N THR A 260 0.56 24.19 -18.72
CA THR A 260 1.67 25.14 -18.80
C THR A 260 1.34 26.18 -19.86
N LEU A 261 1.39 27.45 -19.48
CA LEU A 261 1.23 28.61 -20.32
C LEU A 261 2.60 29.28 -20.51
N PHE A 262 3.01 29.45 -21.76
CA PHE A 262 4.14 30.31 -22.13
C PHE A 262 3.59 31.58 -22.77
N ARG A 263 4.06 32.75 -22.32
CA ARG A 263 3.73 34.04 -22.95
C ARG A 263 4.97 34.60 -23.61
N LEU A 264 4.88 34.81 -24.92
CA LEU A 264 5.89 35.46 -25.75
C LEU A 264 5.38 36.84 -26.18
N ALA A 265 6.21 37.63 -26.85
CA ALA A 265 5.85 38.97 -27.29
C ALA A 265 4.63 39.01 -28.24
N ASN A 266 4.46 37.99 -29.09
CA ASN A 266 3.44 37.96 -30.15
C ASN A 266 2.43 36.80 -30.05
N ARG A 267 2.60 35.88 -29.09
CA ARG A 267 1.73 34.70 -28.95
C ARG A 267 1.76 34.10 -27.55
N GLU A 268 0.71 33.36 -27.24
CA GLU A 268 0.65 32.49 -26.07
C GLU A 268 0.61 31.01 -26.49
N ILE A 269 1.32 30.16 -25.77
CA ILE A 269 1.31 28.71 -25.97
C ILE A 269 0.80 28.03 -24.71
N ARG A 270 -0.34 27.36 -24.81
CA ARG A 270 -1.00 26.66 -23.70
C ARG A 270 -1.05 25.16 -23.95
N ARG A 271 -0.56 24.37 -22.99
CA ARG A 271 -0.54 22.91 -23.10
C ARG A 271 -0.85 22.22 -21.78
N ASN A 272 -1.84 21.32 -21.81
CA ASN A 272 -2.18 20.48 -20.67
C ASN A 272 -0.98 19.59 -20.29
N ARG A 273 -0.70 19.48 -18.99
CA ARG A 273 0.42 18.73 -18.41
C ARG A 273 0.51 17.24 -18.78
N PHE A 274 -0.58 16.64 -19.25
CA PHE A 274 -0.64 15.23 -19.69
C PHE A 274 -0.34 15.08 -21.17
N LYS A 275 -0.46 16.17 -21.96
CA LYS A 275 -0.10 16.23 -23.38
C LYS A 275 1.38 16.54 -23.60
N THR A 276 2.10 17.00 -22.58
CA THR A 276 3.54 17.31 -22.63
C THR A 276 4.36 16.36 -21.77
N GLY A 277 5.70 16.52 -21.78
CA GLY A 277 6.60 15.79 -20.90
C GLY A 277 6.47 16.12 -19.41
N TRP A 278 5.67 17.14 -19.03
CA TRP A 278 5.62 17.69 -17.66
C TRP A 278 5.41 16.61 -16.60
N THR A 279 4.36 15.78 -16.75
CA THR A 279 3.98 14.78 -15.74
C THR A 279 5.02 13.65 -15.64
N ASP A 280 5.57 13.22 -16.77
CA ASP A 280 6.54 12.12 -16.80
C ASP A 280 7.90 12.55 -16.26
N MET A 281 8.38 13.74 -16.63
CA MET A 281 9.60 14.32 -16.09
C MET A 281 9.49 14.53 -14.58
N TRP A 282 8.36 15.11 -14.12
CA TRP A 282 8.11 15.32 -12.70
C TRP A 282 8.09 13.99 -11.93
N ARG A 283 7.35 12.97 -12.40
CA ARG A 283 7.26 11.68 -11.70
C ARG A 283 8.60 10.91 -11.66
N ASN A 284 9.49 11.14 -12.63
CA ASN A 284 10.80 10.48 -12.73
C ASN A 284 11.98 11.30 -12.19
N TYR A 285 11.74 12.44 -11.53
CA TYR A 285 12.79 13.30 -10.94
C TYR A 285 13.78 13.85 -11.99
N PHE A 286 13.32 14.06 -13.23
CA PHE A 286 14.17 14.71 -14.22
C PHE A 286 14.45 16.14 -13.75
N PHE A 287 15.67 16.62 -13.98
CA PHE A 287 16.06 18.00 -13.67
C PHE A 287 15.86 18.37 -12.18
N THR A 288 15.91 17.42 -11.26
CA THR A 288 15.70 17.68 -9.82
C THR A 288 17.03 17.87 -9.08
N PRO A 289 17.20 18.90 -8.21
CA PRO A 289 18.37 19.02 -7.34
C PRO A 289 18.51 17.80 -6.40
N LYS A 290 19.72 17.22 -6.26
CA LYS A 290 19.89 15.95 -5.52
C LYS A 290 19.49 16.04 -4.06
N CYS A 291 19.67 17.19 -3.41
CA CYS A 291 19.24 17.42 -2.03
C CYS A 291 17.73 17.17 -1.80
N CYS A 292 16.89 17.29 -2.84
CA CYS A 292 15.47 16.93 -2.75
C CYS A 292 15.25 15.43 -2.46
N LEU A 293 16.24 14.56 -2.75
CA LEU A 293 16.23 13.14 -2.38
C LEU A 293 16.51 12.89 -0.90
N TYR A 294 17.04 13.88 -0.18
CA TYR A 294 17.42 13.74 1.23
C TYR A 294 16.54 14.61 2.13
N CYS A 295 15.88 15.63 1.59
CA CYS A 295 15.04 16.52 2.38
C CYS A 295 13.84 15.76 2.95
N ALA A 296 13.73 15.76 4.28
CA ALA A 296 12.68 15.10 5.03
C ALA A 296 11.47 16.00 5.35
N ASP A 297 11.46 17.24 4.88
CA ASP A 297 10.37 18.19 5.17
C ASP A 297 9.47 18.36 3.94
N PHE A 298 8.23 17.90 4.06
CA PHE A 298 7.18 18.11 3.07
C PHE A 298 6.28 19.29 3.42
N TYR A 299 5.89 19.42 4.69
CA TYR A 299 4.86 20.35 5.15
C TYR A 299 5.38 21.71 5.60
N GLY A 300 6.69 21.98 5.50
CA GLY A 300 7.28 23.26 5.88
C GLY A 300 7.16 23.48 7.39
N VAL A 301 7.82 22.65 8.19
CA VAL A 301 7.60 22.62 9.65
C VAL A 301 8.00 23.91 10.35
N ASP A 302 8.89 24.68 9.73
CA ASP A 302 9.41 25.96 10.24
C ASP A 302 8.59 27.18 9.79
N ALA A 303 7.52 26.98 9.03
CA ALA A 303 6.68 28.06 8.51
C ALA A 303 5.51 28.36 9.46
N ASP A 304 5.14 29.64 9.53
CA ASP A 304 4.00 30.14 10.33
C ASP A 304 2.67 29.70 9.72
N LEU A 305 2.61 29.65 8.38
CA LEU A 305 1.53 29.02 7.63
C LEU A 305 2.11 28.22 6.46
N SER A 306 1.64 26.99 6.28
CA SER A 306 1.90 26.20 5.08
C SER A 306 0.64 26.01 4.25
N ALA A 307 0.73 26.26 2.94
CA ALA A 307 -0.37 26.09 1.99
C ALA A 307 -0.11 24.90 1.06
N LYS A 308 -1.11 24.04 0.89
CA LYS A 308 -1.04 22.80 0.11
C LYS A 308 -2.18 22.72 -0.90
N ASP A 309 -1.89 22.20 -2.09
CA ASP A 309 -2.92 21.78 -3.05
C ASP A 309 -3.82 20.68 -2.47
N ALA A 310 -5.14 20.85 -2.54
CA ALA A 310 -6.10 19.81 -2.14
C ALA A 310 -6.34 18.80 -3.28
N TRP A 311 -5.63 17.67 -3.26
CA TRP A 311 -5.87 16.54 -4.15
C TRP A 311 -6.86 15.53 -3.54
N GLY A 312 -7.32 14.58 -4.35
CA GLY A 312 -8.22 13.51 -3.93
C GLY A 312 -9.67 13.89 -4.20
N HIS A 313 -10.55 13.76 -3.20
CA HIS A 313 -11.95 14.13 -3.38
C HIS A 313 -12.13 15.64 -3.61
N LEU A 314 -11.26 16.47 -3.02
CA LEU A 314 -11.28 17.93 -3.17
C LEU A 314 -10.78 18.44 -4.54
N SER A 315 -10.10 17.62 -5.34
CA SER A 315 -9.63 18.06 -6.66
C SER A 315 -10.75 18.18 -7.70
N LYS A 316 -11.98 17.74 -7.38
CA LYS A 316 -13.15 17.86 -8.26
C LYS A 316 -13.48 19.32 -8.58
N ASP A 317 -13.14 20.26 -7.69
CA ASP A 317 -13.28 21.67 -7.97
C ASP A 317 -12.17 22.12 -8.96
N PRO A 318 -12.51 22.53 -10.19
CA PRO A 318 -11.53 22.90 -11.21
C PRO A 318 -10.81 24.21 -10.90
N LEU A 319 -11.40 25.10 -10.09
CA LEU A 319 -10.73 26.32 -9.63
C LEU A 319 -9.78 26.02 -8.46
N GLY A 320 -9.82 24.81 -7.90
CA GLY A 320 -8.85 24.31 -6.93
C GLY A 320 -9.09 24.83 -5.51
N VAL A 321 -8.80 23.98 -4.54
CA VAL A 321 -8.96 24.27 -3.11
C VAL A 321 -7.61 24.11 -2.42
N SER A 322 -7.37 24.92 -1.39
CA SER A 322 -6.14 24.86 -0.59
C SER A 322 -6.39 24.23 0.77
N LEU A 323 -5.44 23.41 1.21
CA LEU A 323 -5.34 22.91 2.57
C LEU A 323 -4.27 23.73 3.30
N LEU A 324 -4.62 24.27 4.46
CA LEU A 324 -3.75 25.11 5.27
C LEU A 324 -3.29 24.36 6.52
N ILE A 325 -2.02 24.52 6.86
CA ILE A 325 -1.44 24.10 8.15
C ILE A 325 -0.95 25.38 8.82
N VAL A 326 -1.65 25.84 9.84
CA VAL A 326 -1.41 27.14 10.48
C VAL A 326 -0.80 26.91 11.85
N ARG A 327 0.41 27.43 12.06
CA ARG A 327 1.20 27.29 13.29
C ARG A 327 1.24 28.59 14.10
N ASN A 328 0.99 29.73 13.45
CA ASN A 328 0.92 31.03 14.10
C ASN A 328 -0.55 31.39 14.43
N PRO A 329 -0.90 31.61 15.71
CA PRO A 329 -2.26 31.99 16.13
C PRO A 329 -2.79 33.30 15.54
N GLU A 330 -1.93 34.29 15.27
CA GLU A 330 -2.34 35.56 14.65
C GLU A 330 -2.89 35.32 13.25
N ILE A 331 -2.24 34.45 12.48
CA ILE A 331 -2.70 34.07 11.13
C ILE A 331 -4.06 33.35 11.19
N VAL A 332 -4.32 32.56 12.24
CA VAL A 332 -5.64 31.94 12.44
C VAL A 332 -6.72 33.00 12.64
N MET A 333 -6.45 34.03 13.44
CA MET A 333 -7.39 35.12 13.65
C MET A 333 -7.67 35.89 12.35
N ILE A 334 -6.62 36.17 11.57
CA ILE A 334 -6.73 36.82 10.26
C ILE A 334 -7.57 35.99 9.29
N LEU A 335 -7.33 34.68 9.21
CA LEU A 335 -8.12 33.76 8.38
C LEU A 335 -9.61 33.78 8.75
N LYS A 336 -9.92 33.71 10.05
CA LYS A 336 -11.31 33.78 10.53
C LYS A 336 -11.96 35.12 10.21
N LYS A 337 -11.22 36.22 10.31
CA LYS A 337 -11.68 37.55 9.90
C LYS A 337 -11.98 37.61 8.40
N LEU A 338 -11.05 37.19 7.54
CA LEU A 338 -11.25 37.16 6.09
C LEU A 338 -12.46 36.29 5.68
N ASN A 339 -12.72 35.20 6.41
CA ASN A 339 -13.91 34.39 6.21
C ASN A 339 -15.20 35.12 6.64
N LYS A 340 -15.19 35.79 7.80
CA LYS A 340 -16.31 36.62 8.27
C LYS A 340 -16.62 37.75 7.29
N ASP A 341 -15.59 38.39 6.75
CA ASP A 341 -15.67 39.47 5.77
C ASP A 341 -15.99 38.98 4.35
N ARG A 342 -16.29 37.68 4.19
CA ARG A 342 -16.62 37.01 2.92
C ARG A 342 -15.59 37.24 1.82
N LYS A 343 -14.31 37.33 2.17
CA LYS A 343 -13.18 37.38 1.22
C LYS A 343 -12.68 35.99 0.85
N ILE A 344 -12.73 35.05 1.79
CA ILE A 344 -12.36 33.65 1.58
C ILE A 344 -13.44 32.72 2.14
N PHE A 345 -13.50 31.51 1.61
CA PHE A 345 -14.11 30.38 2.28
C PHE A 345 -13.09 29.75 3.22
N LEU A 346 -13.52 29.41 4.44
CA LEU A 346 -12.69 28.75 5.44
C LEU A 346 -13.52 27.72 6.22
N GLU A 347 -13.06 26.48 6.21
CA GLU A 347 -13.66 25.36 6.96
C GLU A 347 -12.57 24.65 7.76
N SER A 348 -12.84 24.32 9.02
CA SER A 348 -11.90 23.57 9.85
C SER A 348 -11.83 22.12 9.40
N CYS A 349 -10.62 21.55 9.33
CA CYS A 349 -10.42 20.13 9.05
C CYS A 349 -9.41 19.52 10.03
N ASP A 350 -9.06 18.25 9.83
CA ASP A 350 -8.09 17.55 10.68
C ASP A 350 -6.79 17.23 9.93
N ALA A 351 -5.77 16.80 10.68
CA ALA A 351 -4.49 16.36 10.13
C ALA A 351 -4.64 15.16 9.16
N LYS A 352 -5.71 14.36 9.30
CA LYS A 352 -5.95 13.17 8.47
C LYS A 352 -6.37 13.60 7.07
N GLU A 353 -7.23 14.61 6.93
CA GLU A 353 -7.62 15.21 5.66
C GLU A 353 -6.39 15.73 4.91
N VAL A 354 -5.56 16.53 5.58
CA VAL A 354 -4.31 17.06 5.02
C VAL A 354 -3.38 15.94 4.52
N PHE A 355 -3.25 14.87 5.31
CA PHE A 355 -2.41 13.71 4.97
C PHE A 355 -2.97 12.87 3.82
N GLN A 356 -4.26 12.55 3.83
CA GLN A 356 -4.91 11.71 2.83
C GLN A 356 -4.89 12.36 1.45
N SER A 357 -5.00 13.68 1.41
CA SER A 357 -4.90 14.48 0.19
C SER A 357 -3.55 14.37 -0.54
N GLN A 358 -2.48 13.77 0.02
CA GLN A 358 -1.29 13.39 -0.77
C GLN A 358 -0.40 12.32 -0.11
N SER A 359 -0.97 11.27 0.49
CA SER A 359 -0.24 10.37 1.42
C SER A 359 1.06 9.74 0.88
N GLY A 360 1.20 9.56 -0.44
CA GLY A 360 2.41 9.02 -1.05
C GLY A 360 3.66 9.91 -0.89
N THR A 361 3.51 11.23 -0.85
CA THR A 361 4.64 12.17 -0.74
C THR A 361 5.20 12.26 0.68
N PRO A 362 4.40 12.42 1.75
CA PRO A 362 4.86 12.32 3.13
C PRO A 362 5.52 10.97 3.42
N LYS A 363 4.98 9.84 2.94
CA LYS A 363 5.63 8.53 3.10
C LYS A 363 7.04 8.53 2.50
N PHE A 364 7.17 9.00 1.26
CA PHE A 364 8.47 9.12 0.60
C PHE A 364 9.43 10.04 1.38
N LYS A 365 8.97 11.22 1.80
CA LYS A 365 9.77 12.26 2.47
C LYS A 365 10.11 11.96 3.92
N HIS A 366 9.21 11.36 4.69
CA HIS A 366 9.34 11.24 6.14
C HIS A 366 9.80 9.82 6.53
N ILE A 367 9.19 8.80 5.92
CA ILE A 367 9.47 7.38 6.25
C ILE A 367 10.63 6.85 5.40
N GLU A 368 10.50 6.94 4.06
CA GLU A 368 11.47 6.32 3.13
C GLU A 368 12.80 7.08 3.07
N VAL A 369 12.88 8.31 3.61
CA VAL A 369 14.11 9.10 3.63
C VAL A 369 15.25 8.39 4.35
N ARG A 370 14.96 7.62 5.40
CA ARG A 370 15.95 6.82 6.13
C ARG A 370 16.68 5.82 5.22
N ASP A 371 16.02 5.32 4.18
CA ASP A 371 16.59 4.37 3.23
C ASP A 371 17.45 5.06 2.17
N ARG A 372 17.43 6.40 2.13
CA ARG A 372 18.17 7.25 1.19
C ARG A 372 19.38 7.89 1.84
N LEU A 373 19.24 8.35 3.09
CA LEU A 373 20.30 9.04 3.85
C LEU A 373 21.50 8.14 4.14
N VAL A 374 21.31 6.83 4.25
CA VAL A 374 22.41 5.86 4.44
C VAL A 374 23.41 5.83 3.28
N TRP A 375 23.01 6.33 2.11
CA TRP A 375 23.84 6.35 0.90
C TRP A 375 24.59 7.66 0.70
N GLU A 376 24.34 8.67 1.55
CA GLU A 376 25.08 9.92 1.53
C GLU A 376 26.06 9.93 2.71
N PRO A 377 27.37 9.68 2.49
CA PRO A 377 28.33 9.43 3.57
C PRO A 377 28.37 10.54 4.61
N ALA A 378 28.30 11.80 4.18
CA ALA A 378 28.34 12.94 5.08
C ALA A 378 27.12 12.98 6.03
N ILE A 379 25.91 12.76 5.49
CA ILE A 379 24.69 12.72 6.32
C ILE A 379 24.68 11.48 7.21
N ARG A 380 25.16 10.34 6.71
CA ARG A 380 25.27 9.11 7.49
C ARG A 380 26.17 9.29 8.72
N GLN A 381 27.31 9.98 8.57
CA GLN A 381 28.21 10.26 9.69
C GLN A 381 27.52 11.12 10.76
N GLU A 382 26.79 12.17 10.35
CA GLU A 382 26.02 13.01 11.27
C GLU A 382 24.90 12.25 11.98
N LEU A 383 24.23 11.34 11.29
CA LEU A 383 23.22 10.46 11.89
C LEU A 383 23.84 9.51 12.94
N LEU A 384 25.05 8.98 12.69
CA LEU A 384 25.77 8.14 13.66
C LEU A 384 26.13 8.93 14.93
N LYS A 385 26.61 10.18 14.78
CA LYS A 385 26.89 11.07 15.92
C LYS A 385 25.65 11.35 16.78
N ARG A 386 24.46 11.34 16.17
CA ARG A 386 23.17 11.56 16.83
C ARG A 386 22.54 10.29 17.41
N ASN A 387 23.30 9.19 17.55
CA ASN A 387 22.83 7.89 18.01
C ASN A 387 21.63 7.34 17.22
N TYR A 388 21.46 7.76 15.96
CA TYR A 388 20.39 7.26 15.12
C TYR A 388 20.75 5.86 14.61
N LEU A 389 20.23 4.83 15.28
CA LEU A 389 20.45 3.44 14.89
C LEU A 389 19.79 3.15 13.55
N PHE A 390 20.60 3.00 12.51
CA PHE A 390 20.14 2.39 11.28
C PHE A 390 19.79 0.93 11.60
N GLY A 391 18.50 0.62 11.74
CA GLY A 391 18.01 -0.74 12.03
C GLY A 391 18.83 -1.83 11.33
N THR A 392 19.21 -2.86 12.09
CA THR A 392 20.29 -3.81 11.81
C THR A 392 20.27 -4.37 10.38
N SER A 393 21.34 -4.06 9.64
CA SER A 393 21.92 -4.80 8.50
C SER A 393 21.09 -5.02 7.22
N ARG A 394 21.70 -4.67 6.07
CA ARG A 394 21.29 -4.93 4.67
C ARG A 394 20.22 -4.03 4.03
N ARG A 395 20.31 -2.70 4.20
CA ARG A 395 19.50 -1.72 3.44
C ARG A 395 19.78 -1.67 1.93
N TRP A 396 20.85 -2.31 1.45
CA TRP A 396 21.15 -2.51 0.02
C TRP A 396 19.97 -3.14 -0.74
N TRP A 397 19.20 -4.01 -0.07
CA TRP A 397 18.09 -4.78 -0.67
C TRP A 397 16.71 -4.15 -0.47
N HIS A 398 16.62 -3.00 0.21
CA HIS A 398 15.34 -2.35 0.42
C HIS A 398 14.85 -1.71 -0.89
N ILE A 399 13.57 -1.88 -1.24
CA ILE A 399 13.01 -1.32 -2.48
C ILE A 399 13.22 0.19 -2.59
N ASN A 400 13.20 0.90 -1.46
CA ASN A 400 13.42 2.34 -1.42
C ASN A 400 14.87 2.71 -1.77
N SER A 401 15.85 1.85 -1.46
CA SER A 401 17.25 2.02 -1.87
C SER A 401 17.42 1.84 -3.38
N LEU A 402 16.79 0.82 -3.98
CA LEU A 402 16.80 0.64 -5.43
C LEU A 402 16.10 1.80 -6.16
N ARG A 403 14.94 2.22 -5.64
CA ARG A 403 14.23 3.42 -6.12
C ARG A 403 15.12 4.65 -6.02
N TYR A 404 15.88 4.82 -4.93
CA TYR A 404 16.84 5.90 -4.77
C TYR A 404 17.93 5.88 -5.84
N TRP A 405 18.58 4.73 -6.07
CA TRP A 405 19.61 4.61 -7.10
C TRP A 405 19.06 4.91 -8.50
N ARG A 406 17.86 4.41 -8.81
CA ARG A 406 17.15 4.74 -10.06
C ARG A 406 16.91 6.24 -10.19
N LEU A 407 16.37 6.90 -9.15
CA LEU A 407 16.10 8.34 -9.19
C LEU A 407 17.40 9.16 -9.28
N ARG A 408 18.44 8.77 -8.54
CA ARG A 408 19.77 9.42 -8.58
C ARG A 408 20.42 9.33 -9.97
N PHE A 409 20.27 8.17 -10.62
CA PHE A 409 20.68 7.98 -12.01
C PHE A 409 19.86 8.87 -12.94
N LEU A 410 18.53 8.83 -12.89
CA LEU A 410 17.66 9.62 -13.77
C LEU A 410 17.87 11.14 -13.62
N ILE A 411 18.10 11.63 -12.41
CA ILE A 411 18.49 13.04 -12.18
C ILE A 411 19.77 13.38 -12.96
N SER A 412 20.82 12.58 -12.77
CA SER A 412 22.12 12.87 -13.38
C SER A 412 22.08 12.67 -14.89
N PHE A 413 21.38 11.63 -15.35
CA PHE A 413 21.24 11.29 -16.75
C PHE A 413 20.39 12.30 -17.50
N SER A 414 19.26 12.77 -16.96
CA SER A 414 18.42 13.79 -17.61
C SER A 414 19.15 15.12 -17.80
N ILE A 415 19.91 15.59 -16.80
CA ILE A 415 20.73 16.80 -16.93
C ILE A 415 21.83 16.60 -17.98
N PHE A 416 22.53 15.46 -17.92
CA PHE A 416 23.59 15.14 -18.87
C PHE A 416 23.05 15.08 -20.30
N SER A 417 22.00 14.29 -20.54
CA SER A 417 21.46 14.06 -21.88
C SER A 417 20.82 15.30 -22.48
N TYR A 418 20.15 16.13 -21.68
CA TYR A 418 19.64 17.42 -22.15
C TYR A 418 20.79 18.36 -22.57
N ASN A 419 21.85 18.46 -21.76
CA ASN A 419 22.98 19.34 -22.09
C ASN A 419 23.76 18.89 -23.35
N HIS A 420 23.78 17.59 -23.67
CA HIS A 420 24.52 17.06 -24.82
C HIS A 420 23.65 16.88 -26.08
N TRP A 421 22.37 16.51 -25.91
CA TRP A 421 21.49 16.09 -27.00
C TRP A 421 20.14 16.83 -27.05
N GLY A 422 19.90 17.79 -26.15
CA GLY A 422 18.73 18.66 -26.15
C GLY A 422 17.41 18.00 -25.76
N SER A 423 16.32 18.76 -25.84
CA SER A 423 14.96 18.32 -25.46
C SER A 423 14.39 17.21 -26.33
N ALA A 424 14.77 17.12 -27.61
CA ALA A 424 14.31 16.08 -28.53
C ALA A 424 14.72 14.67 -28.05
N PHE A 425 15.95 14.54 -27.52
CA PHE A 425 16.40 13.28 -26.91
C PHE A 425 15.60 12.95 -25.65
N ILE A 426 15.34 13.93 -24.79
CA ILE A 426 14.51 13.75 -23.59
C ILE A 426 13.10 13.28 -23.97
N LYS A 427 12.48 13.87 -25.01
CA LYS A 427 11.18 13.44 -25.52
C LYS A 427 11.20 11.99 -25.98
N LYS A 428 12.19 11.59 -26.79
CA LYS A 428 12.38 10.19 -27.23
C LYS A 428 12.58 9.24 -26.04
N LEU A 429 13.41 9.63 -25.06
CA LEU A 429 13.65 8.85 -23.84
C LEU A 429 12.36 8.62 -23.04
N LEU A 430 11.53 9.65 -22.87
CA LEU A 430 10.24 9.53 -22.19
C LEU A 430 9.28 8.60 -22.95
N THR A 431 9.24 8.69 -24.28
CA THR A 431 8.45 7.78 -25.13
C THR A 431 8.91 6.33 -24.98
N LEU A 432 10.22 6.07 -25.03
CA LEU A 432 10.80 4.74 -24.80
C LEU A 432 10.49 4.21 -23.38
N MET A 433 10.51 5.08 -22.37
CA MET A 433 10.13 4.71 -21.00
C MET A 433 8.64 4.38 -20.86
N LYS A 434 7.76 4.99 -21.67
CA LYS A 434 6.33 4.63 -21.75
C LYS A 434 6.16 3.26 -22.41
N ILE A 435 6.86 3.01 -23.52
CA ILE A 435 6.83 1.71 -24.22
C ILE A 435 7.41 0.60 -23.33
N ARG A 436 8.48 0.86 -22.57
CA ARG A 436 9.04 -0.09 -21.57
C ARG A 436 8.15 -0.35 -20.36
N ARG A 437 7.19 0.53 -20.04
CA ARG A 437 6.15 0.23 -19.04
C ARG A 437 5.15 -0.80 -19.57
N LEU A 438 5.01 -0.93 -20.90
CA LEU A 438 4.22 -1.94 -21.60
C LEU A 438 5.02 -3.22 -21.91
N LEU A 439 6.33 -3.12 -22.13
CA LEU A 439 7.21 -4.23 -22.50
C LEU A 439 8.45 -4.26 -21.58
N ILE A 440 8.53 -5.27 -20.71
CA ILE A 440 9.59 -5.52 -19.69
C ILE A 440 11.01 -5.35 -20.27
N SER A 441 12.03 -4.89 -19.50
CA SER A 441 13.46 -5.26 -19.75
C SER A 441 14.50 -4.62 -18.80
N ILE A 442 15.64 -5.33 -18.54
CA ILE A 442 17.04 -5.01 -18.96
C ILE A 442 18.03 -6.14 -18.53
N PRO A 443 19.14 -6.40 -19.27
CA PRO A 443 19.93 -7.64 -19.24
C PRO A 443 20.98 -7.79 -18.12
N PHE A 444 21.27 -9.06 -17.82
CA PHE A 444 21.98 -9.64 -16.66
C PHE A 444 23.52 -9.67 -16.75
N SER A 445 24.13 -9.41 -17.91
CA SER A 445 25.53 -9.80 -18.17
C SER A 445 26.60 -8.94 -17.48
N MET A 446 26.30 -7.69 -17.11
CA MET A 446 27.29 -6.77 -16.55
C MET A 446 27.47 -6.91 -15.01
N PHE A 447 26.44 -7.39 -14.31
CA PHE A 447 26.47 -7.54 -12.83
C PHE A 447 27.06 -8.87 -12.35
N TYR A 448 26.98 -9.92 -13.18
CA TYR A 448 27.45 -11.26 -12.84
C TYR A 448 28.97 -11.32 -12.59
N LYS A 449 29.75 -10.50 -13.30
CA LYS A 449 31.21 -10.47 -13.16
C LYS A 449 31.70 -9.83 -11.85
N ILE A 450 30.91 -8.93 -11.25
CA ILE A 450 31.26 -8.25 -10.00
C ILE A 450 30.89 -9.12 -8.78
N ALA A 451 29.79 -9.87 -8.86
CA ALA A 451 29.32 -10.71 -7.75
C ALA A 451 30.23 -11.92 -7.47
N LYS A 452 30.93 -12.45 -8.48
CA LYS A 452 31.86 -13.57 -8.33
C LYS A 452 33.16 -13.18 -7.60
N PHE A 453 33.50 -11.88 -7.57
CA PHE A 453 34.74 -11.36 -6.98
C PHE A 453 34.64 -11.13 -5.45
N LEU A 454 33.43 -11.05 -4.87
CA LEU A 454 33.24 -10.52 -3.50
C LEU A 454 33.01 -11.56 -2.38
N GLY A 455 33.20 -12.86 -2.62
CA GLY A 455 33.38 -13.86 -1.54
C GLY A 455 32.40 -13.82 -0.36
N VAL A 456 31.10 -13.60 -0.59
CA VAL A 456 30.12 -13.35 0.49
C VAL A 456 29.66 -14.65 1.17
N ARG A 457 29.96 -14.80 2.46
CA ARG A 457 29.48 -15.91 3.32
C ARG A 457 27.98 -15.77 3.71
N PRO A 458 27.25 -16.89 3.91
CA PRO A 458 25.82 -16.88 4.26
C PRO A 458 25.52 -16.29 5.65
N ALA A 459 24.30 -15.75 5.83
CA ALA A 459 23.84 -15.23 7.12
C ALA A 459 23.50 -16.36 8.11
N PRO A 460 23.76 -16.19 9.42
CA PRO A 460 23.36 -17.17 10.44
C PRO A 460 21.83 -17.28 10.55
N ARG A 461 21.35 -18.50 10.84
CA ARG A 461 19.93 -18.78 11.13
C ARG A 461 19.53 -18.08 12.44
N ARG A 462 18.36 -17.43 12.43
CA ARG A 462 17.83 -16.72 13.61
C ARG A 462 17.34 -17.71 14.67
N THR A 463 17.70 -17.45 15.93
CA THR A 463 17.10 -18.07 17.12
C THR A 463 15.69 -17.52 17.35
N PHE A 464 14.78 -18.37 17.83
CA PHE A 464 13.39 -17.99 18.10
C PHE A 464 13.35 -16.85 19.13
N SER A 465 12.79 -15.70 18.75
CA SER A 465 12.54 -14.60 19.69
C SER A 465 11.30 -14.88 20.55
N ARG A 466 11.20 -14.26 21.72
CA ARG A 466 10.08 -14.39 22.68
C ARG A 466 8.66 -14.15 22.10
N ASN A 467 8.52 -13.63 20.87
CA ASN A 467 7.22 -13.41 20.20
C ASN A 467 7.19 -14.09 18.81
N LEU A 468 6.53 -15.25 18.71
CA LEU A 468 6.39 -16.02 17.46
C LEU A 468 5.61 -15.27 16.38
N ARG A 469 6.12 -15.18 15.15
CA ARG A 469 5.47 -14.53 14.00
C ARG A 469 4.91 -15.57 13.05
N VAL A 470 3.58 -15.67 13.00
CA VAL A 470 2.83 -16.65 12.22
C VAL A 470 2.26 -15.96 10.98
N LEU A 471 2.57 -16.51 9.80
CA LEU A 471 1.98 -16.08 8.54
C LEU A 471 0.93 -17.10 8.10
N ILE A 472 -0.32 -16.68 7.94
CA ILE A 472 -1.43 -17.55 7.53
C ILE A 472 -1.81 -17.26 6.07
N SER A 473 -1.94 -18.30 5.25
CA SER A 473 -2.43 -18.23 3.86
C SER A 473 -3.58 -19.21 3.64
N GLY A 474 -4.56 -18.89 2.78
CA GLY A 474 -5.69 -19.80 2.56
C GLY A 474 -6.76 -19.39 1.54
N GLY A 475 -7.92 -20.05 1.66
CA GLY A 475 -9.09 -19.97 0.77
C GLY A 475 -10.00 -18.76 0.98
N TYR A 476 -9.92 -18.11 2.14
CA TYR A 476 -10.78 -17.04 2.65
C TYR A 476 -10.56 -15.65 1.98
N GLY A 477 -11.31 -14.65 2.44
CA GLY A 477 -11.26 -13.26 2.00
C GLY A 477 -12.25 -12.90 0.89
N TYR A 478 -13.20 -13.80 0.59
CA TYR A 478 -14.19 -13.68 -0.49
C TYR A 478 -15.64 -13.66 0.01
N GLY A 479 -15.87 -13.66 1.33
CA GLY A 479 -17.23 -13.70 1.90
C GLY A 479 -17.81 -15.11 2.05
N ASN A 480 -17.06 -16.17 1.79
CA ASN A 480 -17.54 -17.54 2.03
C ASN A 480 -17.55 -17.85 3.53
N VAL A 481 -18.74 -17.96 4.13
CA VAL A 481 -18.94 -18.23 5.56
C VAL A 481 -18.06 -19.37 6.07
N GLY A 482 -17.94 -20.44 5.29
CA GLY A 482 -17.14 -21.61 5.65
C GLY A 482 -15.64 -21.35 5.71
N ASP A 483 -15.10 -20.73 4.66
CA ASP A 483 -13.66 -20.44 4.58
C ASP A 483 -13.26 -19.40 5.66
N GLU A 484 -14.14 -18.44 5.98
CA GLU A 484 -13.94 -17.49 7.08
C GLU A 484 -13.94 -18.19 8.45
N ALA A 485 -14.84 -19.15 8.66
CA ALA A 485 -14.88 -19.93 9.89
C ALA A 485 -13.61 -20.78 10.09
N GLN A 486 -13.06 -21.37 9.02
CA GLN A 486 -11.78 -22.07 9.05
C GLN A 486 -10.63 -21.15 9.48
N LEU A 487 -10.55 -19.95 8.90
CA LEU A 487 -9.55 -18.96 9.30
C LEU A 487 -9.69 -18.59 10.78
N SER A 488 -10.92 -18.30 11.21
CA SER A 488 -11.20 -17.90 12.60
C SER A 488 -10.77 -18.99 13.59
N SER A 489 -11.13 -20.25 13.30
CA SER A 489 -10.71 -21.42 14.10
C SER A 489 -9.19 -21.55 14.18
N ASN A 490 -8.50 -21.40 13.05
CA ASN A 490 -7.04 -21.47 13.02
C ASN A 490 -6.37 -20.32 13.79
N ILE A 491 -6.93 -19.12 13.76
CA ILE A 491 -6.47 -17.99 14.59
C ILE A 491 -6.64 -18.32 16.08
N GLU A 492 -7.80 -18.86 16.48
CA GLU A 492 -8.06 -19.27 17.86
C GLU A 492 -7.08 -20.37 18.32
N HIS A 493 -6.81 -21.37 17.49
CA HIS A 493 -5.84 -22.42 17.81
C HIS A 493 -4.42 -21.88 17.97
N TRP A 494 -3.97 -20.97 17.11
CA TRP A 494 -2.66 -20.32 17.26
C TRP A 494 -2.57 -19.48 18.52
N LYS A 495 -3.61 -18.71 18.84
CA LYS A 495 -3.67 -17.89 20.06
C LYS A 495 -3.74 -18.74 21.32
N LYS A 496 -4.42 -19.88 21.28
CA LYS A 496 -4.45 -20.84 22.38
C LYS A 496 -3.07 -21.50 22.59
N ALA A 497 -2.42 -21.91 21.50
CA ALA A 497 -1.12 -22.57 21.57
C ALA A 497 0.02 -21.60 21.97
N VAL A 498 -0.03 -20.36 21.48
CA VAL A 498 0.97 -19.30 21.75
C VAL A 498 0.26 -17.95 21.91
N PRO A 499 -0.14 -17.55 23.14
CA PRO A 499 -0.92 -16.34 23.39
C PRO A 499 -0.32 -15.05 22.79
N ASN A 500 0.99 -14.90 22.88
CA ASN A 500 1.73 -13.71 22.42
C ASN A 500 2.16 -13.76 20.94
N CYS A 501 1.71 -14.75 20.16
CA CYS A 501 2.08 -14.82 18.75
C CYS A 501 1.51 -13.62 17.96
N GLN A 502 2.31 -13.13 17.01
CA GLN A 502 1.90 -12.13 16.04
C GLN A 502 1.42 -12.82 14.77
N ILE A 503 0.12 -12.74 14.49
CA ILE A 503 -0.49 -13.35 13.32
C ILE A 503 -0.63 -12.30 12.21
N THR A 504 -0.13 -12.63 11.02
CA THR A 504 -0.40 -11.88 9.78
C THR A 504 -1.13 -12.79 8.81
N VAL A 505 -2.27 -12.33 8.30
CA VAL A 505 -3.13 -13.08 7.38
C VAL A 505 -2.95 -12.57 5.95
N LEU A 506 -2.57 -13.46 5.04
CA LEU A 506 -2.50 -13.23 3.62
C LEU A 506 -3.90 -13.36 3.01
N THR A 507 -4.45 -12.27 2.49
CA THR A 507 -5.84 -12.18 2.01
C THR A 507 -5.93 -11.40 0.69
N PRO A 508 -6.89 -11.70 -0.18
CA PRO A 508 -7.21 -10.86 -1.34
C PRO A 508 -7.83 -9.50 -0.97
N ASN A 509 -8.49 -9.39 0.19
CA ASN A 509 -9.15 -8.18 0.66
C ASN A 509 -8.75 -7.87 2.11
N GLU A 510 -7.75 -7.02 2.26
CA GLU A 510 -7.17 -6.67 3.57
C GLU A 510 -8.13 -5.98 4.52
N LEU A 511 -8.98 -5.08 4.00
CA LEU A 511 -9.92 -4.33 4.84
C LEU A 511 -10.99 -5.25 5.41
N TYR A 512 -11.59 -6.06 4.55
CA TYR A 512 -12.60 -7.05 4.93
C TYR A 512 -12.08 -8.04 5.98
N THR A 513 -10.95 -8.70 5.71
CA THR A 513 -10.39 -9.69 6.63
C THR A 513 -9.97 -9.06 7.97
N ARG A 514 -9.42 -7.84 7.96
CA ARG A 514 -9.04 -7.14 9.19
C ARG A 514 -10.25 -6.81 10.06
N GLN A 515 -11.35 -6.37 9.46
CA GLN A 515 -12.58 -6.07 10.18
C GLN A 515 -13.21 -7.33 10.77
N ASN A 516 -13.25 -8.43 10.01
CA ASN A 516 -13.94 -9.65 10.42
C ASN A 516 -13.17 -10.48 11.47
N HIS A 517 -11.83 -10.44 11.43
CA HIS A 517 -10.98 -11.31 12.28
C HIS A 517 -10.08 -10.57 13.27
N ASN A 518 -10.00 -9.23 13.21
CA ASN A 518 -9.16 -8.42 14.08
C ASN A 518 -7.67 -8.84 14.12
N VAL A 519 -7.07 -9.01 12.94
CA VAL A 519 -5.67 -9.45 12.77
C VAL A 519 -4.90 -8.55 11.80
N LYS A 520 -3.55 -8.59 11.83
CA LYS A 520 -2.74 -7.96 10.78
C LYS A 520 -3.00 -8.66 9.46
N THR A 521 -3.00 -7.91 8.36
CA THR A 521 -3.25 -8.44 7.03
C THR A 521 -2.15 -8.02 6.05
N ALA A 522 -1.96 -8.81 5.00
CA ALA A 522 -1.21 -8.43 3.81
C ALA A 522 -1.82 -9.10 2.57
N LEU A 523 -1.49 -8.61 1.38
CA LEU A 523 -2.00 -9.19 0.12
C LEU A 523 -1.54 -10.63 -0.08
N ALA A 524 -2.48 -11.50 -0.45
CA ALA A 524 -2.22 -12.89 -0.79
C ALA A 524 -1.32 -13.04 -2.04
N PRO A 525 -0.53 -14.12 -2.14
CA PRO A 525 0.37 -14.37 -3.28
C PRO A 525 -0.32 -14.23 -4.62
N ARG A 526 -1.57 -14.68 -4.70
CA ARG A 526 -2.43 -14.54 -5.87
C ARG A 526 -2.61 -13.10 -6.34
N VAL A 527 -2.95 -12.20 -5.42
CA VAL A 527 -3.15 -10.78 -5.73
C VAL A 527 -1.82 -10.08 -5.95
N VAL A 528 -0.75 -10.55 -5.32
CA VAL A 528 0.58 -9.99 -5.50
C VAL A 528 1.14 -10.35 -6.87
N PHE A 529 1.16 -11.62 -7.24
CA PHE A 529 1.85 -12.13 -8.44
C PHE A 529 0.99 -12.13 -9.70
N PHE A 530 -0.33 -12.36 -9.59
CA PHE A 530 -1.19 -12.69 -10.73
C PHE A 530 -2.47 -11.83 -10.79
N ARG A 531 -2.41 -10.59 -10.29
CA ARG A 531 -3.57 -9.68 -10.25
C ARG A 531 -4.17 -9.45 -11.64
N GLY A 532 -5.50 -9.55 -11.74
CA GLY A 532 -6.24 -9.20 -12.96
C GLY A 532 -6.24 -10.27 -14.06
N ILE A 533 -5.61 -11.42 -13.82
CA ILE A 533 -5.53 -12.53 -14.77
C ILE A 533 -6.30 -13.76 -14.25
N TYR A 534 -6.88 -13.68 -13.04
CA TYR A 534 -7.75 -14.73 -12.52
C TYR A 534 -9.09 -14.73 -13.26
N GLY A 535 -9.37 -15.84 -13.95
CA GLY A 535 -10.47 -15.98 -14.92
C GLY A 535 -9.95 -16.28 -16.32
N ASP A 536 -8.73 -15.84 -16.64
CA ASP A 536 -8.01 -16.19 -17.86
C ASP A 536 -6.97 -17.28 -17.55
N TRP A 537 -7.33 -18.53 -17.85
CA TRP A 537 -6.48 -19.68 -17.58
C TRP A 537 -5.18 -19.67 -18.41
N PHE A 538 -5.25 -19.19 -19.65
CA PHE A 538 -4.09 -19.13 -20.54
C PHE A 538 -3.12 -18.05 -20.07
N GLY A 539 -3.60 -16.84 -19.82
CA GLY A 539 -2.80 -15.75 -19.28
C GLY A 539 -2.18 -16.10 -17.93
N PHE A 540 -2.91 -16.80 -17.06
CA PHE A 540 -2.38 -17.25 -15.76
C PHE A 540 -1.20 -18.21 -15.95
N LYS A 541 -1.34 -19.23 -16.81
CA LYS A 541 -0.25 -20.19 -17.10
C LYS A 541 0.98 -19.48 -17.63
N LEU A 542 0.81 -18.60 -18.62
CA LEU A 542 1.91 -17.84 -19.22
C LEU A 542 2.62 -16.99 -18.15
N ALA A 543 1.86 -16.23 -17.36
CA ALA A 543 2.41 -15.43 -16.26
C ALA A 543 3.13 -16.30 -15.22
N PHE A 544 2.59 -17.48 -14.88
CA PHE A 544 3.20 -18.41 -13.95
C PHE A 544 4.57 -18.89 -14.44
N PHE A 545 4.68 -19.34 -15.68
CA PHE A 545 5.95 -19.82 -16.24
C PHE A 545 6.98 -18.69 -16.40
N LEU A 546 6.55 -17.47 -16.73
CA LEU A 546 7.44 -16.31 -16.85
C LEU A 546 7.94 -15.81 -15.47
N LEU A 547 7.05 -15.75 -14.47
CA LEU A 547 7.38 -15.19 -13.16
C LEU A 547 8.07 -16.19 -12.23
N THR A 548 7.77 -17.48 -12.32
CA THR A 548 8.27 -18.49 -11.39
C THR A 548 9.81 -18.55 -11.33
N PRO A 549 10.55 -18.69 -12.43
CA PRO A 549 12.03 -18.74 -12.39
C PRO A 549 12.61 -17.47 -11.74
N LEU A 550 12.08 -16.31 -12.12
CA LEU A 550 12.48 -15.02 -11.58
C LEU A 550 12.25 -14.93 -10.07
N LEU A 551 11.07 -15.33 -9.58
CA LEU A 551 10.73 -15.29 -8.16
C LEU A 551 11.60 -16.26 -7.33
N LEU A 552 11.87 -17.45 -7.86
CA LEU A 552 12.75 -18.44 -7.22
C LEU A 552 14.21 -17.94 -7.16
N ILE A 553 14.71 -17.35 -8.26
CA ILE A 553 16.04 -16.72 -8.31
C ILE A 553 16.11 -15.59 -7.27
N ASN A 554 15.09 -14.75 -7.17
CA ASN A 554 15.04 -13.70 -6.15
C ASN A 554 15.05 -14.23 -4.72
N ALA A 555 14.29 -15.28 -4.42
CA ALA A 555 14.34 -15.92 -3.10
C ALA A 555 15.76 -16.43 -2.80
N ALA A 556 16.40 -17.05 -3.79
CA ALA A 556 17.75 -17.60 -3.68
C ALA A 556 18.81 -16.51 -3.47
N LEU A 557 18.62 -15.33 -4.09
CA LEU A 557 19.48 -14.16 -3.92
C LEU A 557 19.26 -13.50 -2.56
N ILE A 558 18.00 -13.35 -2.12
CA ILE A 558 17.66 -12.84 -0.78
C ILE A 558 18.29 -13.69 0.30
N LYS A 559 18.18 -15.02 0.20
CA LYS A 559 18.81 -15.97 1.13
C LYS A 559 20.33 -15.76 1.24
N ARG A 560 20.98 -15.49 0.10
CA ARG A 560 22.42 -15.21 0.00
C ARG A 560 22.80 -13.76 0.32
N GLY A 561 21.81 -12.89 0.54
CA GLY A 561 22.04 -11.46 0.75
C GLY A 561 22.61 -10.77 -0.49
N LEU A 562 22.13 -11.14 -1.68
CA LEU A 562 22.52 -10.62 -3.00
C LEU A 562 21.38 -9.81 -3.66
N PRO A 563 21.65 -9.03 -4.72
CA PRO A 563 20.63 -8.24 -5.42
C PRO A 563 19.55 -9.08 -6.04
N ILE A 564 18.30 -8.67 -5.87
CA ILE A 564 17.15 -9.27 -6.56
C ILE A 564 16.87 -8.58 -7.90
N PHE A 565 16.24 -9.31 -8.80
CA PHE A 565 15.73 -8.87 -10.08
C PHE A 565 14.23 -8.50 -9.94
N VAL A 566 13.76 -7.45 -10.62
CA VAL A 566 12.32 -7.05 -10.71
C VAL A 566 11.70 -6.28 -9.51
N PHE A 567 10.88 -5.28 -9.88
CA PHE A 567 10.71 -3.99 -9.20
C PHE A 567 9.32 -3.71 -8.60
N HIS A 568 8.41 -4.69 -8.54
CA HIS A 568 7.07 -4.40 -8.04
C HIS A 568 7.02 -4.37 -6.50
N SER A 569 6.56 -3.25 -5.93
CA SER A 569 6.57 -3.03 -4.47
C SER A 569 5.74 -4.02 -3.66
N SER A 570 4.74 -4.66 -4.28
CA SER A 570 3.98 -5.73 -3.62
C SER A 570 4.80 -7.02 -3.50
N PHE A 571 5.68 -7.33 -4.46
CA PHE A 571 6.51 -8.54 -4.42
C PHE A 571 7.49 -8.43 -3.25
N VAL A 572 8.20 -7.29 -3.16
CA VAL A 572 9.15 -7.05 -2.06
C VAL A 572 8.45 -7.10 -0.70
N ARG A 573 7.25 -6.52 -0.57
CA ARG A 573 6.48 -6.60 0.67
C ARG A 573 6.11 -8.04 1.04
N LEU A 574 5.64 -8.85 0.08
CA LEU A 574 5.32 -10.25 0.34
C LEU A 574 6.55 -11.07 0.72
N PHE A 575 7.67 -10.91 0.02
CA PHE A 575 8.94 -11.57 0.36
C PHE A 575 9.46 -11.14 1.72
N THR A 576 9.37 -9.86 2.06
CA THR A 576 9.79 -9.33 3.36
C THR A 576 8.90 -9.87 4.48
N THR A 577 7.60 -9.98 4.22
CA THR A 577 6.64 -10.56 5.18
C THR A 577 6.97 -12.03 5.42
N LEU A 578 7.15 -12.81 4.34
CA LEU A 578 7.52 -14.22 4.41
C LEU A 578 8.87 -14.42 5.13
N LEU A 579 9.93 -13.70 4.72
CA LEU A 579 11.26 -13.79 5.32
C LEU A 579 11.28 -13.43 6.82
N ASN A 580 10.39 -12.53 7.26
CA ASN A 580 10.27 -12.13 8.66
C ASN A 580 9.24 -12.96 9.43
N SER A 581 8.73 -14.05 8.86
CA SER A 581 7.84 -14.98 9.55
C SER A 581 8.64 -16.17 10.07
N ASP A 582 8.27 -16.67 11.25
CA ASP A 582 8.89 -17.84 11.85
C ASP A 582 8.24 -19.14 11.32
N ILE A 583 7.02 -19.04 10.79
CA ILE A 583 6.29 -20.13 10.13
C ILE A 583 5.30 -19.60 9.09
N LEU A 584 5.11 -20.37 8.02
CA LEU A 584 3.97 -20.26 7.11
C LEU A 584 2.96 -21.38 7.39
N PHE A 585 1.73 -21.01 7.75
CA PHE A 585 0.62 -21.90 8.00
C PHE A 585 -0.39 -21.79 6.85
N LEU A 586 -0.64 -22.88 6.12
CA LEU A 586 -1.75 -22.92 5.16
C LEU A 586 -3.01 -23.42 5.86
N SER A 587 -3.97 -22.50 6.03
CA SER A 587 -5.30 -22.76 6.59
C SER A 587 -6.10 -23.69 5.68
N GLY A 588 -6.92 -24.57 6.25
CA GLY A 588 -7.73 -25.54 5.53
C GLY A 588 -8.64 -24.96 4.45
N GLY A 589 -9.18 -25.87 3.64
CA GLY A 589 -10.03 -25.53 2.51
C GLY A 589 -9.95 -26.51 1.36
N GLY A 590 -10.76 -26.24 0.33
CA GLY A 590 -10.84 -27.05 -0.90
C GLY A 590 -10.24 -26.33 -2.11
N TYR A 591 -9.21 -25.51 -1.89
CA TYR A 591 -8.61 -24.65 -2.91
C TYR A 591 -7.33 -25.23 -3.52
N LEU A 592 -7.02 -26.50 -3.24
CA LEU A 592 -5.85 -27.23 -3.76
C LEU A 592 -6.30 -28.44 -4.60
N THR A 593 -7.35 -28.26 -5.40
CA THR A 593 -8.03 -29.34 -6.17
C THR A 593 -8.08 -29.03 -7.67
N THR A 594 -8.49 -30.00 -8.50
CA THR A 594 -8.66 -29.82 -9.97
C THR A 594 -9.60 -28.66 -10.32
N THR A 595 -10.60 -28.37 -9.50
CA THR A 595 -11.54 -27.24 -9.72
C THR A 595 -10.91 -25.87 -9.43
N THR A 596 -9.73 -25.84 -8.81
CA THR A 596 -9.07 -24.63 -8.32
C THR A 596 -7.58 -24.58 -8.69
N LEU A 597 -7.19 -25.12 -9.86
CA LEU A 597 -5.78 -25.27 -10.27
C LEU A 597 -4.93 -23.99 -10.12
N SER A 598 -5.47 -22.81 -10.44
CA SER A 598 -4.71 -21.56 -10.27
C SER A 598 -4.29 -21.31 -8.82
N ARG A 599 -5.12 -21.70 -7.85
CA ARG A 599 -4.85 -21.65 -6.40
C ARG A 599 -3.89 -22.73 -5.95
N LEU A 600 -3.92 -23.91 -6.57
CA LEU A 600 -2.88 -24.91 -6.34
C LEU A 600 -1.51 -24.35 -6.78
N TRP A 601 -1.41 -23.84 -8.01
CA TRP A 601 -0.15 -23.45 -8.61
C TRP A 601 0.53 -22.30 -7.85
N ASP A 602 -0.21 -21.25 -7.51
CA ASP A 602 0.33 -20.12 -6.77
C ASP A 602 0.79 -20.49 -5.34
N ASN A 603 0.08 -21.40 -4.65
CA ASN A 603 0.48 -21.91 -3.34
C ASN A 603 1.70 -22.83 -3.44
N MET A 604 1.81 -23.68 -4.47
CA MET A 604 3.01 -24.50 -4.67
C MET A 604 4.25 -23.64 -4.88
N LEU A 605 4.14 -22.56 -5.67
CA LEU A 605 5.20 -21.57 -5.80
C LEU A 605 5.52 -20.91 -4.45
N PHE A 606 4.50 -20.50 -3.69
CA PHE A 606 4.70 -19.82 -2.41
C PHE A 606 5.38 -20.70 -1.35
N ILE A 607 5.00 -21.98 -1.28
CA ILE A 607 5.66 -23.00 -0.44
C ILE A 607 7.16 -23.10 -0.80
N ARG A 608 7.49 -23.06 -2.09
CA ARG A 608 8.89 -23.14 -2.55
C ARG A 608 9.68 -21.88 -2.24
N LEU A 609 9.06 -20.71 -2.31
CA LEU A 609 9.68 -19.47 -1.84
C LEU A 609 9.96 -19.54 -0.33
N ALA A 610 9.03 -20.08 0.46
CA ALA A 610 9.21 -20.26 1.91
C ALA A 610 10.39 -21.20 2.22
N ASP A 611 10.45 -22.35 1.54
CA ASP A 611 11.55 -23.32 1.63
C ASP A 611 12.92 -22.68 1.31
N ILE A 612 13.01 -21.95 0.19
CA ILE A 612 14.25 -21.26 -0.18
C ILE A 612 14.65 -20.25 0.89
N LEU A 613 13.71 -19.49 1.44
CA LEU A 613 13.98 -18.49 2.49
C LEU A 613 14.21 -19.11 3.88
N GLY A 614 14.00 -20.42 4.05
CA GLY A 614 14.18 -21.12 5.31
C GLY A 614 13.02 -20.98 6.29
N VAL A 615 11.82 -20.67 5.79
CA VAL A 615 10.59 -20.55 6.60
C VAL A 615 9.86 -21.90 6.55
N PRO A 616 9.66 -22.58 7.69
CA PRO A 616 8.95 -23.85 7.72
C PRO A 616 7.48 -23.68 7.34
N VAL A 617 6.91 -24.71 6.70
CA VAL A 617 5.53 -24.71 6.23
C VAL A 617 4.76 -25.88 6.85
N ILE A 618 3.57 -25.62 7.41
CA ILE A 618 2.60 -26.64 7.83
C ILE A 618 1.21 -26.33 7.26
N MET A 619 0.37 -27.36 7.14
CA MET A 619 -0.97 -27.26 6.57
C MET A 619 -1.99 -27.96 7.46
N SER A 620 -3.19 -27.37 7.61
CA SER A 620 -4.32 -27.97 8.32
C SER A 620 -5.53 -28.12 7.41
N GLY A 621 -6.40 -29.09 7.70
CA GLY A 621 -7.75 -29.20 7.14
C GLY A 621 -7.88 -29.11 5.61
N GLN A 622 -6.93 -29.66 4.84
CA GLN A 622 -6.95 -29.56 3.37
C GLN A 622 -7.70 -30.72 2.70
N THR A 623 -8.31 -30.44 1.56
CA THR A 623 -8.70 -31.46 0.56
C THR A 623 -7.81 -31.29 -0.67
N ILE A 624 -7.11 -32.35 -1.06
CA ILE A 624 -6.11 -32.35 -2.12
C ILE A 624 -6.35 -33.54 -3.04
N LEU A 625 -6.91 -33.28 -4.22
CA LEU A 625 -7.14 -34.28 -5.24
C LEU A 625 -7.00 -33.64 -6.63
N LEU A 626 -6.13 -34.22 -7.46
CA LEU A 626 -5.82 -33.71 -8.81
C LEU A 626 -5.94 -34.83 -9.84
N GLN A 627 -6.56 -34.51 -10.97
CA GLN A 627 -6.73 -35.46 -12.09
C GLN A 627 -5.63 -35.30 -13.16
N ASP A 628 -4.96 -34.14 -13.24
CA ASP A 628 -3.98 -33.87 -14.30
C ASP A 628 -2.53 -34.14 -13.88
N ARG A 629 -1.74 -34.68 -14.82
CA ARG A 629 -0.34 -35.08 -14.58
C ARG A 629 0.58 -33.91 -14.25
N PHE A 630 0.38 -32.74 -14.86
CA PHE A 630 1.27 -31.59 -14.65
C PHE A 630 1.09 -30.99 -13.26
N SER A 631 -0.16 -30.72 -12.86
CA SER A 631 -0.48 -30.21 -11.54
C SER A 631 -0.10 -31.20 -10.45
N SER A 632 -0.19 -32.52 -10.71
CA SER A 632 0.32 -33.54 -9.78
C SER A 632 1.84 -33.44 -9.57
N ARG A 633 2.62 -33.20 -10.65
CA ARG A 633 4.06 -32.92 -10.53
C ARG A 633 4.34 -31.63 -9.76
N LEU A 634 3.52 -30.59 -9.98
CA LEU A 634 3.65 -29.31 -9.28
C LEU A 634 3.29 -29.43 -7.79
N ALA A 635 2.25 -30.20 -7.46
CA ALA A 635 1.86 -30.53 -6.09
C ALA A 635 3.01 -31.26 -5.38
N LYS A 636 3.59 -32.29 -6.00
CA LYS A 636 4.79 -32.97 -5.49
C LYS A 636 5.95 -31.99 -5.28
N TRP A 637 6.20 -31.11 -6.26
CA TRP A 637 7.29 -30.12 -6.19
C TRP A 637 7.19 -29.22 -4.95
N GLY A 638 6.00 -28.68 -4.67
CA GLY A 638 5.74 -27.85 -3.50
C GLY A 638 5.65 -28.64 -2.19
N MET A 639 4.72 -29.59 -2.12
CA MET A 639 4.31 -30.30 -0.89
C MET A 639 5.41 -31.14 -0.26
N LYS A 640 6.41 -31.61 -1.03
CA LYS A 640 7.56 -32.32 -0.45
C LYS A 640 8.32 -31.53 0.62
N ASN A 641 8.20 -30.19 0.62
CA ASN A 641 8.87 -29.28 1.58
C ASN A 641 7.97 -28.84 2.73
N VAL A 642 6.72 -29.28 2.73
CA VAL A 642 5.82 -29.10 3.87
C VAL A 642 6.25 -30.08 4.96
N LYS A 643 6.22 -29.61 6.21
CA LYS A 643 6.57 -30.39 7.40
C LYS A 643 5.46 -31.36 7.76
N PHE A 644 4.23 -30.86 7.91
CA PHE A 644 3.03 -31.65 8.19
C PHE A 644 1.87 -31.20 7.31
N ILE A 645 1.14 -32.17 6.77
CA ILE A 645 -0.01 -32.00 5.91
C ILE A 645 -1.18 -32.70 6.58
N TYR A 646 -2.05 -31.91 7.23
CA TYR A 646 -3.27 -32.41 7.83
C TYR A 646 -4.42 -32.26 6.84
N LEU A 647 -5.16 -33.35 6.65
CA LEU A 647 -6.26 -33.47 5.71
C LEU A 647 -7.59 -33.49 6.45
N ARG A 648 -8.68 -33.12 5.77
CA ARG A 648 -10.04 -33.12 6.34
C ARG A 648 -10.97 -34.18 5.77
N ASP A 649 -10.54 -34.86 4.71
CA ASP A 649 -11.23 -36.01 4.14
C ASP A 649 -10.43 -37.29 4.41
N LYS A 650 -11.19 -38.37 4.61
CA LYS A 650 -10.64 -39.68 4.93
C LYS A 650 -10.36 -40.44 3.63
N PHE A 651 -9.21 -41.11 3.55
CA PHE A 651 -8.75 -41.94 2.42
C PHE A 651 -8.33 -41.18 1.16
N GLU A 652 -9.22 -40.44 0.50
CA GLU A 652 -8.98 -39.96 -0.87
C GLU A 652 -7.75 -39.04 -1.02
N SER A 653 -7.70 -37.93 -0.26
CA SER A 653 -6.52 -37.04 -0.32
C SER A 653 -5.25 -37.70 0.20
N GLU A 654 -5.37 -38.63 1.15
CA GLU A 654 -4.23 -39.34 1.72
C GLU A 654 -3.61 -40.28 0.67
N GLU A 655 -4.41 -41.13 0.04
CA GLU A 655 -3.99 -42.02 -1.04
C GLU A 655 -3.42 -41.24 -2.22
N TYR A 656 -4.06 -40.13 -2.59
CA TYR A 656 -3.55 -39.26 -3.64
C TYR A 656 -2.14 -38.72 -3.32
N LEU A 657 -1.93 -38.19 -2.10
CA LEU A 657 -0.62 -37.67 -1.70
C LEU A 657 0.46 -38.76 -1.66
N LYS A 658 0.11 -39.98 -1.20
CA LYS A 658 0.98 -41.15 -1.25
C LYS A 658 1.33 -41.52 -2.69
N SER A 659 0.35 -41.52 -3.60
CA SER A 659 0.55 -41.87 -5.02
C SER A 659 1.52 -40.94 -5.75
N ILE A 660 1.56 -39.65 -5.38
CA ILE A 660 2.52 -38.69 -5.95
C ILE A 660 3.88 -38.70 -5.23
N GLY A 661 4.06 -39.53 -4.20
CA GLY A 661 5.31 -39.75 -3.48
C GLY A 661 5.58 -38.73 -2.36
N ILE A 662 4.54 -38.26 -1.68
CA ILE A 662 4.69 -37.56 -0.39
C ILE A 662 4.81 -38.61 0.72
N SER A 663 5.77 -38.41 1.63
CA SER A 663 6.06 -39.37 2.70
C SER A 663 4.92 -39.44 3.73
N GLU A 664 4.61 -40.65 4.19
CA GLU A 664 3.46 -40.92 5.07
C GLU A 664 3.59 -40.27 6.45
N ASP A 665 4.80 -40.11 6.98
CA ASP A 665 5.07 -39.49 8.29
C ASP A 665 4.58 -38.03 8.39
N LYS A 666 4.43 -37.38 7.22
CA LYS A 666 3.94 -36.00 7.07
C LYS A 666 2.42 -35.91 7.00
N ILE A 667 1.74 -36.96 6.59
CA ILE A 667 0.32 -36.94 6.24
C ILE A 667 -0.49 -37.40 7.45
N LYS A 668 -1.58 -36.68 7.75
CA LYS A 668 -2.55 -37.12 8.75
C LYS A 668 -3.95 -36.70 8.37
N SER A 669 -4.87 -37.64 8.20
CA SER A 669 -6.30 -37.33 8.05
C SER A 669 -6.94 -37.07 9.41
N THR A 670 -7.70 -35.97 9.48
CA THR A 670 -8.40 -35.49 10.67
C THR A 670 -9.82 -35.07 10.30
N PHE A 671 -10.13 -33.78 10.38
CA PHE A 671 -11.43 -33.19 10.10
C PHE A 671 -11.25 -31.75 9.62
N ASP A 672 -12.36 -31.11 9.26
CA ASP A 672 -12.36 -29.71 8.81
C ASP A 672 -12.04 -28.74 9.96
N ASP A 673 -11.13 -27.78 9.73
CA ASP A 673 -10.71 -26.80 10.74
C ASP A 673 -11.89 -26.06 11.39
N ALA A 674 -13.02 -25.89 10.69
CA ALA A 674 -14.19 -25.18 11.19
C ALA A 674 -15.15 -26.03 12.05
N LEU A 675 -14.88 -27.33 12.27
CA LEU A 675 -15.79 -28.23 12.98
C LEU A 675 -16.16 -27.73 14.39
N PHE A 676 -15.17 -27.22 15.14
CA PHE A 676 -15.33 -26.81 16.55
C PHE A 676 -15.45 -25.30 16.76
N ILE A 677 -15.49 -24.50 15.69
CA ILE A 677 -15.65 -23.04 15.81
C ILE A 677 -16.96 -22.72 16.56
N ARG A 678 -17.01 -21.65 17.35
CA ARG A 678 -18.26 -21.26 18.02
C ARG A 678 -19.15 -20.43 17.08
N GLY A 679 -20.42 -20.80 16.99
CA GLY A 679 -21.45 -19.97 16.36
C GLY A 679 -21.95 -18.86 17.27
N ALA A 680 -22.93 -18.09 16.80
CA ALA A 680 -23.69 -17.15 17.60
C ALA A 680 -24.37 -17.86 18.80
N SER A 681 -24.55 -17.13 19.91
CA SER A 681 -25.27 -17.66 21.07
C SER A 681 -26.71 -18.00 20.72
N THR A 682 -27.30 -18.97 21.43
CA THR A 682 -28.69 -19.38 21.24
C THR A 682 -29.65 -18.18 21.33
N ASP A 683 -29.46 -17.27 22.29
CA ASP A 683 -30.28 -16.06 22.40
C ASP A 683 -30.22 -15.17 21.15
N LEU A 684 -29.04 -15.02 20.57
CA LEU A 684 -28.87 -14.23 19.34
C LEU A 684 -29.52 -14.94 18.16
N VAL A 685 -29.36 -16.27 18.06
CA VAL A 685 -30.02 -17.09 17.02
C VAL A 685 -31.54 -16.95 17.14
N LEU A 686 -32.12 -17.11 18.33
CA LEU A 686 -33.56 -16.95 18.57
C LEU A 686 -34.06 -15.56 18.18
N LYS A 687 -33.29 -14.50 18.47
CA LYS A 687 -33.61 -13.13 18.03
C LYS A 687 -33.61 -13.00 16.51
N VAL A 688 -32.62 -13.59 15.82
CA VAL A 688 -32.55 -13.58 14.36
C VAL A 688 -33.73 -14.35 13.75
N LEU A 689 -34.07 -15.53 14.28
CA LEU A 689 -35.21 -16.33 13.82
C LEU A 689 -36.52 -15.55 13.99
N LYS A 690 -36.80 -14.98 15.18
CA LYS A 690 -38.00 -14.16 15.42
C LYS A 690 -38.10 -12.97 14.47
N ARG A 691 -36.99 -12.27 14.21
CA ARG A 691 -36.95 -11.12 13.28
C ARG A 691 -37.27 -11.50 11.83
N ASN A 692 -37.07 -12.75 11.46
CA ASN A 692 -37.39 -13.28 10.13
C ASN A 692 -38.71 -14.07 10.12
N ASN A 693 -39.59 -13.84 11.12
CA ASN A 693 -40.91 -14.46 11.25
C ASN A 693 -40.88 -16.00 11.39
N ILE A 694 -39.77 -16.57 11.83
CA ILE A 694 -39.62 -18.02 12.06
C ILE A 694 -40.08 -18.31 13.49
N ASP A 695 -41.04 -19.22 13.67
CA ASP A 695 -41.50 -19.64 15.00
C ASP A 695 -40.39 -20.44 15.69
N VAL A 696 -39.90 -19.91 16.82
CA VAL A 696 -38.80 -20.50 17.58
C VAL A 696 -39.22 -21.71 18.41
N HIS A 697 -40.52 -21.96 18.56
CA HIS A 697 -41.06 -23.12 19.29
C HIS A 697 -41.29 -24.33 18.38
N LYS A 698 -41.19 -24.15 17.06
CA LYS A 698 -41.33 -25.23 16.08
C LYS A 698 -39.95 -25.68 15.55
N PRO A 699 -39.76 -26.99 15.29
CA PRO A 699 -38.55 -27.48 14.67
C PRO A 699 -38.42 -26.97 13.24
N TYR A 700 -37.18 -26.78 12.77
CA TYR A 700 -36.92 -26.32 11.41
C TYR A 700 -35.83 -27.13 10.71
N CYS A 701 -35.98 -27.27 9.40
CA CYS A 701 -34.98 -27.76 8.48
C CYS A 701 -34.23 -26.57 7.88
N VAL A 702 -32.91 -26.49 8.10
CA VAL A 702 -32.08 -25.50 7.42
C VAL A 702 -31.71 -26.01 6.04
N VAL A 703 -31.89 -25.16 5.02
CA VAL A 703 -31.69 -25.51 3.62
C VAL A 703 -30.62 -24.63 3.00
N ASN A 704 -29.59 -25.24 2.41
CA ASN A 704 -28.56 -24.54 1.64
C ASN A 704 -28.40 -25.16 0.24
N ILE A 705 -28.59 -24.38 -0.81
CA ILE A 705 -28.54 -24.86 -2.19
C ILE A 705 -27.56 -23.99 -2.99
N TYR A 706 -26.50 -24.62 -3.50
CA TYR A 706 -25.54 -23.99 -4.39
C TYR A 706 -25.92 -24.18 -5.86
N GLN A 707 -25.72 -23.17 -6.71
CA GLN A 707 -25.99 -23.25 -8.14
C GLN A 707 -24.89 -24.02 -8.90
N HIS A 708 -25.07 -25.33 -9.08
CA HIS A 708 -24.17 -26.19 -9.85
C HIS A 708 -24.32 -25.99 -11.36
N LYS A 709 -23.24 -26.21 -12.13
CA LYS A 709 -23.31 -26.27 -13.60
C LYS A 709 -24.26 -27.36 -14.10
N ALA A 710 -24.35 -28.48 -13.38
CA ALA A 710 -25.29 -29.56 -13.69
C ALA A 710 -26.75 -29.11 -13.48
N LEU A 711 -27.03 -28.35 -12.41
CA LEU A 711 -28.34 -27.72 -12.21
C LEU A 711 -28.70 -26.77 -13.35
N LEU A 712 -27.73 -26.15 -14.05
CA LEU A 712 -28.03 -25.26 -15.18
C LEU A 712 -28.59 -26.00 -16.41
N LYS A 713 -28.32 -27.30 -16.59
CA LYS A 713 -28.79 -28.04 -17.77
C LYS A 713 -30.31 -28.18 -17.80
N ASN A 714 -30.93 -28.48 -16.66
CA ASN A 714 -32.38 -28.58 -16.47
C ASN A 714 -32.85 -27.70 -15.29
N TYR A 715 -32.47 -26.42 -15.31
CA TYR A 715 -32.60 -25.53 -14.16
C TYR A 715 -34.04 -25.37 -13.66
N HIS A 716 -35.00 -25.21 -14.56
CA HIS A 716 -36.41 -25.08 -14.18
C HIS A 716 -36.97 -26.34 -13.53
N LEU A 717 -36.65 -27.52 -14.08
CA LEU A 717 -37.08 -28.80 -13.49
C LEU A 717 -36.48 -28.98 -12.10
N ALA A 718 -35.17 -28.69 -11.94
CA ALA A 718 -34.53 -28.81 -10.64
C ALA A 718 -35.14 -27.88 -9.58
N LEU A 719 -35.45 -26.63 -9.92
CA LEU A 719 -36.12 -25.72 -8.98
C LEU A 719 -37.50 -26.23 -8.54
N ARG A 720 -38.28 -26.81 -9.47
CA ARG A 720 -39.59 -27.42 -9.16
C ARG A 720 -39.45 -28.65 -8.28
N GLN A 721 -38.46 -29.49 -8.55
CA GLN A 721 -38.16 -30.69 -7.76
C GLN A 721 -37.76 -30.32 -6.34
N TRP A 722 -36.91 -29.30 -6.16
CA TRP A 722 -36.59 -28.76 -4.84
C TRP A 722 -37.82 -28.20 -4.12
N ALA A 723 -38.64 -27.39 -4.80
CA ALA A 723 -39.86 -26.84 -4.19
C ALA A 723 -40.82 -27.94 -3.74
N SER A 724 -41.09 -28.92 -4.60
CA SER A 724 -41.91 -30.09 -4.30
C SER A 724 -41.38 -30.88 -3.10
N ALA A 725 -40.07 -31.14 -3.04
CA ALA A 725 -39.48 -31.88 -1.93
C ALA A 725 -39.64 -31.14 -0.59
N LEU A 726 -39.44 -29.83 -0.62
CA LEU A 726 -39.54 -28.97 0.56
C LEU A 726 -40.99 -28.82 1.03
N ASP A 727 -41.96 -28.75 0.11
CA ASP A 727 -43.38 -28.79 0.44
C ASP A 727 -43.76 -30.10 1.13
N SER A 728 -43.28 -31.26 0.62
CA SER A 728 -43.49 -32.54 1.29
C SER A 728 -42.82 -32.63 2.66
N ILE A 729 -41.66 -31.99 2.86
CA ILE A 729 -41.03 -31.91 4.19
C ILE A 729 -41.89 -31.11 5.17
N VAL A 730 -42.52 -30.01 4.74
CA VAL A 730 -43.44 -29.25 5.59
C VAL A 730 -44.65 -30.09 5.95
N SER A 731 -45.32 -30.68 4.95
CA SER A 731 -46.58 -31.40 5.15
C SER A 731 -46.42 -32.72 5.91
N GLU A 732 -45.36 -33.48 5.65
CA GLU A 732 -45.17 -34.81 6.24
C GLU A 732 -44.31 -34.83 7.51
N LEU A 733 -43.32 -33.94 7.61
CA LEU A 733 -42.38 -33.93 8.76
C LEU A 733 -42.69 -32.80 9.76
N GLY A 734 -43.58 -31.86 9.40
CA GLY A 734 -43.96 -30.73 10.25
C GLY A 734 -42.80 -29.74 10.52
N LEU A 735 -41.79 -29.72 9.65
CA LEU A 735 -40.61 -28.87 9.79
C LEU A 735 -40.81 -27.53 9.07
N GLN A 736 -40.42 -26.43 9.71
CA GLN A 736 -40.31 -25.14 9.02
C GLN A 736 -39.10 -25.15 8.08
N ILE A 737 -39.25 -24.61 6.87
CA ILE A 737 -38.13 -24.51 5.92
C ILE A 737 -37.44 -23.17 6.06
N VAL A 738 -36.14 -23.20 6.41
CA VAL A 738 -35.30 -22.00 6.58
C VAL A 738 -34.15 -22.04 5.58
N PHE A 739 -34.24 -21.24 4.52
CA PHE A 739 -33.15 -21.06 3.57
C PHE A 739 -32.05 -20.19 4.17
N LEU A 740 -30.82 -20.68 4.10
CA LEU A 740 -29.64 -20.02 4.68
C LEU A 740 -28.48 -19.98 3.67
N PRO A 741 -28.25 -18.85 3.00
CA PRO A 741 -27.16 -18.67 2.05
C PRO A 741 -25.80 -18.46 2.75
N PHE A 742 -24.75 -19.08 2.22
CA PHE A 742 -23.35 -18.98 2.66
C PHE A 742 -22.49 -18.15 1.68
N LEU A 743 -23.08 -17.78 0.55
CA LEU A 743 -22.56 -16.84 -0.44
C LEU A 743 -23.72 -15.98 -0.97
N PRO A 744 -23.46 -14.73 -1.41
CA PRO A 744 -24.50 -13.86 -1.97
C PRO A 744 -25.28 -14.49 -3.14
N ILE A 745 -24.61 -15.29 -3.99
CA ILE A 745 -25.27 -15.93 -5.15
C ILE A 745 -26.30 -17.00 -4.76
N GLU A 746 -26.19 -17.57 -3.56
CA GLU A 746 -27.10 -18.63 -3.08
C GLU A 746 -28.47 -18.07 -2.69
N GLU A 747 -28.52 -16.78 -2.32
CA GLU A 747 -29.76 -16.07 -2.02
C GLU A 747 -30.69 -16.04 -3.24
N VAL A 748 -30.14 -15.76 -4.42
CA VAL A 748 -30.88 -15.74 -5.69
C VAL A 748 -31.51 -17.10 -6.03
N VAL A 749 -30.84 -18.20 -5.70
CA VAL A 749 -31.39 -19.55 -5.92
C VAL A 749 -32.52 -19.82 -4.93
N ALA A 750 -32.32 -19.49 -3.66
CA ALA A 750 -33.32 -19.67 -2.62
C ALA A 750 -34.61 -18.89 -2.93
N GLU A 751 -34.51 -17.62 -3.33
CA GLU A 751 -35.67 -16.79 -3.70
C GLU A 751 -36.52 -17.42 -4.81
N LYS A 752 -35.89 -18.06 -5.79
CA LYS A 752 -36.62 -18.72 -6.90
C LYS A 752 -37.37 -19.95 -6.43
N ILE A 753 -36.81 -20.72 -5.49
CA ILE A 753 -37.46 -21.91 -4.93
C ILE A 753 -38.60 -21.48 -4.01
N VAL A 754 -38.39 -20.47 -3.15
CA VAL A 754 -39.42 -19.90 -2.28
C VAL A 754 -40.66 -19.49 -3.08
N LYS A 755 -40.48 -18.90 -4.27
CA LYS A 755 -41.60 -18.51 -5.17
C LYS A 755 -42.36 -19.69 -5.78
N LEU A 756 -41.77 -20.88 -5.81
CA LEU A 756 -42.37 -22.10 -6.37
C LEU A 756 -43.00 -22.99 -5.31
N MET A 757 -42.66 -22.80 -4.03
CA MET A 757 -43.23 -23.55 -2.91
C MET A 757 -44.67 -23.13 -2.65
N GLN A 758 -45.49 -24.09 -2.24
CA GLN A 758 -46.87 -23.86 -1.79
C GLN A 758 -46.95 -23.63 -0.28
N SER A 759 -46.04 -24.24 0.48
CA SER A 759 -45.97 -24.15 1.93
C SER A 759 -45.15 -22.92 2.37
N PRO A 760 -45.43 -22.35 3.56
CA PRO A 760 -44.62 -21.27 4.11
C PRO A 760 -43.14 -21.66 4.25
N SER A 761 -42.26 -20.78 3.77
CA SER A 761 -40.81 -20.91 3.90
C SER A 761 -40.17 -19.56 4.21
N PHE A 762 -38.98 -19.59 4.80
CA PHE A 762 -38.31 -18.41 5.32
C PHE A 762 -36.91 -18.30 4.73
N LEU A 763 -36.58 -17.14 4.15
CA LEU A 763 -35.22 -16.84 3.67
C LEU A 763 -34.56 -15.87 4.63
N ILE A 764 -33.44 -16.29 5.22
CA ILE A 764 -32.57 -15.39 5.99
C ILE A 764 -31.57 -14.77 5.00
N PRO A 765 -31.55 -13.44 4.83
CA PRO A 765 -30.63 -12.78 3.89
C PRO A 765 -29.16 -13.10 4.20
N TYR A 766 -28.31 -13.11 3.18
CA TYR A 766 -26.89 -13.34 3.37
C TYR A 766 -26.26 -12.27 4.28
N ASN A 767 -25.42 -12.72 5.22
CA ASN A 767 -24.69 -11.86 6.14
C ASN A 767 -23.20 -12.23 6.15
N TYR A 768 -22.34 -11.21 6.21
CA TYR A 768 -20.88 -11.35 6.34
C TYR A 768 -20.44 -11.88 7.72
N ASP A 769 -21.25 -11.73 8.76
CA ASP A 769 -20.99 -12.34 10.07
C ASP A 769 -21.22 -13.85 10.02
N PHE A 770 -20.15 -14.60 9.83
CA PHE A 770 -20.18 -16.06 9.72
C PHE A 770 -20.68 -16.77 10.98
N LYS A 771 -20.69 -16.12 12.15
CA LYS A 771 -21.14 -16.76 13.40
C LYS A 771 -22.64 -17.00 13.42
N ILE A 772 -23.43 -16.09 12.83
CA ILE A 772 -24.89 -16.19 12.81
C ILE A 772 -25.34 -17.44 12.02
N PRO A 773 -24.91 -17.64 10.75
CA PRO A 773 -25.24 -18.87 10.01
C PRO A 773 -24.82 -20.16 10.73
N ILE A 774 -23.64 -20.18 11.37
CA ILE A 774 -23.18 -21.35 12.14
C ILE A 774 -24.12 -21.63 13.31
N GLY A 775 -24.54 -20.58 14.04
CA GLY A 775 -25.50 -20.69 15.13
C GLY A 775 -26.84 -21.23 14.66
N ILE A 776 -27.35 -20.75 13.53
CA ILE A 776 -28.62 -21.22 12.94
C ILE A 776 -28.52 -22.68 12.53
N VAL A 777 -27.45 -23.11 11.85
CA VAL A 777 -27.31 -24.52 11.46
C VAL A 777 -27.25 -25.43 12.68
N ARG A 778 -26.53 -25.04 13.74
CA ARG A 778 -26.36 -25.86 14.95
C ARG A 778 -27.60 -25.97 15.84
N ASN A 779 -28.55 -25.04 15.71
CA ASN A 779 -29.83 -25.11 16.41
C ASN A 779 -30.95 -25.70 15.53
N ALA A 780 -30.64 -26.09 14.29
CA ALA A 780 -31.60 -26.71 13.39
C ALA A 780 -31.94 -28.13 13.83
N SER A 781 -33.10 -28.61 13.39
CA SER A 781 -33.55 -29.98 13.67
C SER A 781 -33.12 -30.96 12.57
N LEU A 782 -32.87 -30.45 11.36
CA LEU A 782 -32.35 -31.17 10.19
C LEU A 782 -31.58 -30.17 9.31
N CYS A 783 -30.53 -30.63 8.62
CA CYS A 783 -29.79 -29.83 7.65
C CYS A 783 -29.82 -30.50 6.28
N LEU A 784 -30.40 -29.81 5.29
CA LEU A 784 -30.43 -30.24 3.89
C LEU A 784 -29.53 -29.32 3.05
N THR A 785 -28.49 -29.87 2.42
CA THR A 785 -27.45 -29.04 1.78
C THR A 785 -26.86 -29.65 0.52
N THR A 786 -26.39 -28.82 -0.41
CA THR A 786 -25.49 -29.27 -1.49
C THR A 786 -24.01 -28.97 -1.21
N LYS A 787 -23.73 -28.15 -0.20
CA LYS A 787 -22.38 -27.65 0.12
C LYS A 787 -21.79 -28.34 1.35
N HIS A 788 -20.46 -28.41 1.35
CA HIS A 788 -19.63 -28.98 2.43
C HIS A 788 -19.73 -28.27 3.80
N HIS A 789 -19.65 -26.94 3.86
CA HIS A 789 -19.57 -26.27 5.17
C HIS A 789 -20.85 -26.34 6.03
N PRO A 790 -22.07 -26.27 5.46
CA PRO A 790 -23.29 -26.61 6.21
C PRO A 790 -23.22 -28.00 6.85
N ILE A 791 -22.66 -29.00 6.16
CA ILE A 791 -22.43 -30.36 6.71
C ILE A 791 -21.54 -30.27 7.96
N ILE A 792 -20.39 -29.59 7.86
CA ILE A 792 -19.44 -29.43 8.97
C ILE A 792 -20.07 -28.71 10.17
N PHE A 793 -20.88 -27.67 9.93
CA PHE A 793 -21.53 -26.91 11.01
C PHE A 793 -22.64 -27.71 11.68
N ALA A 794 -23.43 -28.45 10.90
CA ALA A 794 -24.46 -29.35 11.41
C ALA A 794 -23.84 -30.47 12.26
N MET A 795 -22.77 -31.11 11.78
CA MET A 795 -22.01 -32.09 12.56
C MET A 795 -21.49 -31.50 13.86
N GLY A 796 -20.93 -30.28 13.84
CA GLY A 796 -20.47 -29.59 15.05
C GLY A 796 -21.58 -29.29 16.06
N GLY A 797 -22.84 -29.31 15.66
CA GLY A 797 -24.03 -29.19 16.52
C GLY A 797 -24.71 -30.52 16.84
N GLY A 798 -24.28 -31.64 16.26
CA GLY A 798 -25.00 -32.91 16.36
C GLY A 798 -26.33 -32.93 15.59
N VAL A 799 -26.45 -32.14 14.52
CA VAL A 799 -27.64 -32.03 13.68
C VAL A 799 -27.53 -33.05 12.53
N PRO A 800 -28.56 -33.88 12.26
CA PRO A 800 -28.57 -34.80 11.13
C PRO A 800 -28.48 -34.06 9.79
N VAL A 801 -27.75 -34.64 8.83
CA VAL A 801 -27.50 -34.02 7.53
C VAL A 801 -27.97 -34.90 6.40
N VAL A 802 -28.75 -34.31 5.49
CA VAL A 802 -29.01 -34.86 4.15
C VAL A 802 -28.25 -34.01 3.13
N SER A 803 -27.40 -34.64 2.34
CA SER A 803 -26.58 -33.96 1.35
C SER A 803 -27.00 -34.34 -0.06
N VAL A 804 -27.04 -33.40 -0.99
CA VAL A 804 -27.28 -33.66 -2.41
C VAL A 804 -26.04 -33.27 -3.22
N ALA A 805 -25.55 -34.17 -4.07
CA ALA A 805 -24.45 -33.89 -4.98
C ALA A 805 -24.88 -34.06 -6.45
N PHE A 806 -24.47 -33.13 -7.31
CA PHE A 806 -24.77 -33.15 -8.75
C PHE A 806 -23.53 -33.27 -9.64
N ASP A 807 -22.34 -33.31 -9.04
CA ASP A 807 -21.08 -33.55 -9.73
C ASP A 807 -20.13 -34.34 -8.81
N GLU A 808 -19.14 -35.00 -9.41
CA GLU A 808 -18.16 -35.83 -8.70
C GLU A 808 -17.42 -35.04 -7.62
N TYR A 809 -17.11 -33.76 -7.87
CA TYR A 809 -16.36 -32.94 -6.91
C TYR A 809 -17.12 -32.78 -5.59
N PHE A 810 -18.41 -32.44 -5.63
CA PHE A 810 -19.22 -32.36 -4.42
C PHE A 810 -19.58 -33.73 -3.85
N LEU A 811 -19.73 -34.75 -4.70
CA LEU A 811 -19.96 -36.14 -4.24
C LEU A 811 -18.83 -36.60 -3.33
N HIS A 812 -17.59 -36.56 -3.83
CA HIS A 812 -16.39 -36.96 -3.09
C HIS A 812 -16.21 -36.15 -1.81
N LYS A 813 -16.32 -34.82 -1.95
CA LYS A 813 -16.14 -33.89 -0.83
C LYS A 813 -17.15 -34.09 0.29
N ASN A 814 -18.45 -34.17 -0.04
CA ASN A 814 -19.50 -34.30 0.96
C ASN A 814 -19.52 -35.72 1.54
N LYS A 815 -19.28 -36.76 0.73
CA LYS A 815 -19.13 -38.16 1.20
C LYS A 815 -18.00 -38.30 2.22
N GLY A 816 -16.85 -37.69 1.93
CA GLY A 816 -15.70 -37.68 2.83
C GLY A 816 -16.01 -37.06 4.20
N ALA A 817 -16.77 -35.96 4.23
CA ALA A 817 -17.20 -35.33 5.48
C ALA A 817 -18.22 -36.19 6.24
N LEU A 818 -19.25 -36.72 5.55
CA LEU A 818 -20.32 -37.53 6.14
C LEU A 818 -19.79 -38.82 6.76
N ARG A 819 -18.82 -39.47 6.10
CA ARG A 819 -18.18 -40.70 6.58
C ARG A 819 -17.46 -40.56 7.92
N ILE A 820 -16.99 -39.35 8.29
CA ILE A 820 -16.36 -39.13 9.59
C ILE A 820 -17.35 -39.39 10.74
N PHE A 821 -18.64 -39.18 10.48
CA PHE A 821 -19.72 -39.27 11.46
C PHE A 821 -20.77 -40.34 11.12
N GLU A 822 -20.44 -41.28 10.22
CA GLU A 822 -21.30 -42.41 9.82
C GLU A 822 -22.65 -41.96 9.23
N GLN A 823 -22.64 -40.92 8.38
CA GLN A 823 -23.84 -40.35 7.74
C GLN A 823 -23.82 -40.46 6.20
N GLU A 824 -22.93 -41.25 5.60
CA GLU A 824 -22.85 -41.35 4.14
C GLU A 824 -24.11 -41.93 3.46
N GLU A 825 -24.96 -42.65 4.19
CA GLU A 825 -26.23 -43.18 3.69
C GLU A 825 -27.26 -42.08 3.35
N PHE A 826 -27.06 -40.87 3.88
CA PHE A 826 -27.91 -39.69 3.65
C PHE A 826 -27.36 -38.78 2.54
N LEU A 827 -26.37 -39.25 1.77
CA LEU A 827 -25.89 -38.60 0.56
C LEU A 827 -26.71 -39.06 -0.65
N ILE A 828 -27.33 -38.11 -1.33
CA ILE A 828 -28.10 -38.32 -2.54
C ILE A 828 -27.21 -38.07 -3.76
N TRP A 829 -27.11 -39.09 -4.60
CA TRP A 829 -26.54 -39.04 -5.94
C TRP A 829 -27.60 -39.56 -6.92
N CYS A 830 -28.39 -38.65 -7.49
CA CYS A 830 -29.49 -39.01 -8.38
C CYS A 830 -29.61 -38.04 -9.55
N ASN A 831 -30.38 -38.44 -10.56
CA ASN A 831 -30.82 -37.55 -11.62
C ASN A 831 -31.84 -36.53 -11.09
N ILE A 832 -32.12 -35.49 -11.87
CA ILE A 832 -32.98 -34.38 -11.44
C ILE A 832 -34.45 -34.83 -11.34
N GLU A 833 -34.85 -35.80 -12.17
CA GLU A 833 -36.21 -36.31 -12.31
C GLU A 833 -36.74 -36.93 -11.00
N ASP A 834 -35.90 -37.67 -10.28
CA ASP A 834 -36.25 -38.37 -9.03
C ASP A 834 -35.84 -37.58 -7.77
N LEU A 835 -35.37 -36.34 -7.95
CA LEU A 835 -34.74 -35.57 -6.88
C LEU A 835 -35.70 -35.32 -5.70
N SER A 836 -36.96 -34.99 -5.98
CA SER A 836 -37.94 -34.70 -4.93
C SER A 836 -38.19 -35.91 -4.04
N GLU A 837 -38.44 -37.07 -4.64
CA GLU A 837 -38.70 -38.32 -3.93
C GLU A 837 -37.49 -38.74 -3.08
N GLN A 838 -36.28 -38.65 -3.63
CA GLN A 838 -35.05 -39.01 -2.93
C GLN A 838 -34.77 -38.08 -1.74
N ILE A 839 -34.96 -36.76 -1.91
CA ILE A 839 -34.80 -35.79 -0.83
C ILE A 839 -35.79 -36.12 0.29
N LEU A 840 -37.06 -36.31 -0.03
CA LEU A 840 -38.09 -36.60 0.96
C LEU A 840 -37.80 -37.90 1.71
N LYS A 841 -37.48 -38.97 0.98
CA LYS A 841 -37.14 -40.28 1.56
C LYS A 841 -36.00 -40.16 2.55
N LYS A 842 -34.87 -39.55 2.16
CA LYS A 842 -33.70 -39.39 3.02
C LYS A 842 -33.94 -38.44 4.19
N CYS A 843 -34.70 -37.37 3.99
CA CYS A 843 -35.08 -36.47 5.08
C CYS A 843 -35.99 -37.17 6.10
N ARG A 844 -36.94 -37.98 5.65
CA ARG A 844 -37.82 -38.78 6.52
C ARG A 844 -37.01 -39.79 7.34
N GLU A 845 -36.12 -40.55 6.70
CA GLU A 845 -35.21 -41.50 7.37
C GLU A 845 -34.33 -40.80 8.42
N ALA A 846 -33.67 -39.69 8.04
CA ALA A 846 -32.82 -38.92 8.95
C ALA A 846 -33.62 -38.29 10.10
N TRP A 847 -34.85 -37.85 9.86
CA TRP A 847 -35.73 -37.27 10.86
C TRP A 847 -36.18 -38.27 11.91
N GLN A 848 -36.57 -39.48 11.47
CA GLN A 848 -36.95 -40.58 12.37
C GLN A 848 -35.77 -41.02 13.25
N LYS A 849 -34.57 -41.10 12.67
CA LYS A 849 -33.33 -41.50 13.38
C LYS A 849 -32.60 -40.34 14.07
N LYS A 850 -33.18 -39.13 14.14
CA LYS A 850 -32.44 -37.91 14.57
C LYS A 850 -31.73 -38.01 15.91
N LYS A 851 -32.34 -38.68 16.90
CA LYS A 851 -31.77 -38.84 18.25
C LYS A 851 -30.54 -39.76 18.21
N GLU A 852 -30.63 -40.86 17.46
CA GLU A 852 -29.54 -41.81 17.26
C GLU A 852 -28.37 -41.15 16.52
N ILE A 853 -28.65 -40.50 15.39
CA ILE A 853 -27.64 -39.78 14.59
C ILE A 853 -26.95 -38.71 15.44
N SER A 854 -27.71 -37.95 16.24
CA SER A 854 -27.14 -36.92 17.12
C SER A 854 -26.23 -37.53 18.20
N ALA A 855 -26.61 -38.67 18.78
CA ALA A 855 -25.81 -39.37 19.78
C ALA A 855 -24.50 -39.92 19.20
N ILE A 856 -24.55 -40.56 18.02
CA ILE A 856 -23.36 -41.02 17.28
C ILE A 856 -22.44 -39.83 16.97
N THR A 857 -23.01 -38.74 16.45
CA THR A 857 -22.25 -37.54 16.09
C THR A 857 -21.54 -36.95 17.31
N LYS A 858 -22.22 -36.84 18.47
CA LYS A 858 -21.63 -36.33 19.71
C LYS A 858 -20.48 -37.20 20.23
N ARG A 859 -20.61 -38.53 20.19
CA ARG A 859 -19.51 -39.45 20.56
C ARG A 859 -18.27 -39.23 19.68
N HIS A 860 -18.45 -39.07 18.38
CA HIS A 860 -17.34 -38.75 17.47
C HIS A 860 -16.74 -37.37 17.76
N LEU A 861 -17.55 -36.35 18.03
CA LEU A 861 -17.06 -35.01 18.40
C LEU A 861 -16.19 -35.05 19.66
N GLU A 862 -16.58 -35.81 20.70
CA GLU A 862 -15.81 -35.96 21.94
C GLU A 862 -14.45 -36.59 21.67
N ARG A 863 -14.40 -37.62 20.83
CA ARG A 863 -13.15 -38.28 20.41
C ARG A 863 -12.24 -37.37 19.58
N LEU A 864 -12.81 -36.53 18.72
CA LEU A 864 -12.06 -35.66 17.80
C LEU A 864 -11.61 -34.35 18.43
N ARG A 865 -12.32 -33.84 19.45
CA ARG A 865 -12.05 -32.54 20.09
C ARG A 865 -10.60 -32.35 20.56
N PRO A 866 -9.91 -33.34 21.17
CA PRO A 866 -8.51 -33.21 21.57
C PRO A 866 -7.52 -33.01 20.40
N GLN A 867 -7.90 -33.40 19.18
CA GLN A 867 -7.06 -33.28 17.98
C GLN A 867 -7.17 -31.90 17.31
N ALA A 868 -8.05 -31.02 17.80
CA ALA A 868 -8.24 -29.70 17.24
C ALA A 868 -6.96 -28.84 17.38
N GLY A 869 -6.42 -28.42 16.24
CA GLY A 869 -5.16 -27.66 16.17
C GLY A 869 -3.90 -28.51 16.43
N GLU A 870 -4.00 -29.85 16.46
CA GLU A 870 -2.87 -30.75 16.75
C GLU A 870 -1.64 -30.48 15.89
N VAL A 871 -1.80 -30.14 14.61
CA VAL A 871 -0.68 -29.82 13.70
C VAL A 871 0.21 -28.69 14.23
N ILE A 872 -0.39 -27.71 14.92
CA ILE A 872 0.31 -26.59 15.55
C ILE A 872 1.11 -27.10 16.75
N TYR A 873 0.47 -27.88 17.63
CA TYR A 873 1.13 -28.45 18.81
C TYR A 873 2.24 -29.46 18.45
N ARG A 874 2.04 -30.27 17.42
CA ARG A 874 3.09 -31.17 16.87
C ARG A 874 4.29 -30.36 16.40
N TRP A 875 4.05 -29.30 15.61
CA TRP A 875 5.13 -28.43 15.14
C TRP A 875 5.87 -27.71 16.27
N LEU A 876 5.17 -27.20 17.28
CA LEU A 876 5.79 -26.56 18.44
C LEU A 876 6.68 -27.54 19.23
N ARG A 877 6.19 -28.77 19.47
CA ARG A 877 6.96 -29.82 20.17
C ARG A 877 8.21 -30.24 19.41
N GLU A 878 8.10 -30.46 18.10
CA GLU A 878 9.23 -30.86 17.26
C GLU A 878 10.19 -29.70 16.96
N GLY A 879 9.69 -28.45 16.93
CA GLY A 879 10.48 -27.23 16.77
C GLY A 879 11.32 -26.88 18.01
N GLY A 880 10.83 -27.21 19.21
CA GLY A 880 11.53 -26.98 20.47
C GLY A 880 12.75 -27.89 20.70
N LYS A 881 12.72 -29.13 20.20
CA LYS A 881 13.80 -30.12 20.45
C LYS A 881 15.14 -29.83 19.75
N LYS A 882 15.22 -28.89 18.82
CA LYS A 882 16.48 -28.60 18.09
C LYS A 882 17.34 -27.47 18.67
N ASN A 883 16.87 -26.72 19.68
CA ASN A 883 17.60 -25.56 20.21
C ASN A 883 17.70 -25.50 21.75
N SER A 884 17.34 -26.55 22.46
CA SER A 884 17.67 -26.72 23.88
C SER A 884 18.79 -27.75 24.03
N GLY A 885 19.97 -27.41 23.52
CA GLY A 885 21.23 -27.98 24.01
C GLY A 885 21.78 -26.99 25.03
N HIS A 886 22.23 -27.53 26.17
CA HIS A 886 22.94 -26.81 27.23
C HIS A 886 24.00 -25.84 26.72
#